data_AF-A0A3Q7EMY2-F1
#
_entry.id   AF-A0A3Q7EMY2-F1
#
_cell.length_a   1.000
_cell.length_b   1.000
_cell.length_c   1.000
_cell.angle_alpha   90.00
_cell.angle_beta   90.00
_cell.angle_gamma   90.00
#
_symmetry.space_group_name_H-M   'P 1'
#
loop_
_entity.id
_entity.type
_entity.pdbx_description
1 polymer ?
#
loop_
_entity_poly.entity_id
_entity_poly.type
_entity_poly.pdbx_seq_one_letter_code
_entity_poly.pdbx_strand_id
1 'polypeptide(L)'
;MAVTKSKSYTLSLIFLSIFLFYLTLTCKLRPKNHDIPIPNLEKPTFRQNIVMPMEHVTSKPQWFQLLQDEIKDKSTLKIGLVNLDDVLFFDYVGLHGAKNMETFDVKFPKVSNKIKWKDLFPEWIDEKEVSAKPTCPEIPMPVFDKYDELDVIIAKVPCKHVGMDVSRDVFRLQVNLVVANLLVKIGGLNKNRPVYAVFIGDCGPMWEIFRCEDMLLHEENLWVYKPELIRLKQKILMPVGSCQLAPPISEQEQESWKSYPVSALDKTFHKPREAYVTVIHSSEAYVCGAIALAQSIILTNSTRDLVLLADDSISEKSLHGLRAAGWKIKKIKRIRSPHAPKNAYNEWNYSKLRIWQLIEYDKVIFIDSDFVVFRNIDQFFSYPELSAAGNDGYIFNSGVMIIEPSKCKFQTLMNKRFEVDSYNGGDQGFLNEMFVWWHRWPTKLNTLKIFVNSNHRHLPDDSYTVHYLGLKPWLCYEDYDCNWDKMESQLFASDSAHGRWWKVYKKMSMELREYCALTPQMDARIVKWRRKAKKANFSDGHWRIQLSNLSVKDLHDDEVDLVNVHFRRVNKSVMWKDLFPEWINENVPQKSFQCPEIPMPELEDYVNLDVVLARAPCENATNVFRLQVNLVVANLLVKNGLDSNDTYREIYVVFIGPCSPMLEIFRCDDQIWHEGNVWIYKPDLRRLKQKILMPVGSCQLASPFAVQGLQVRPHSLCLPWLKLLGREVWRKYGSSSTSNKSAHKRREAYVTVLHSSESYVCGAISLAQSIILSKSTKDLILLVDNSISQETLHSLKLAGWKIKIIERIRNPHAKRGTYNEWNYSKLRIWQLTEYDKLIFVDADFLFFKNLDHFFVFPQLSAAGNCRHVFNSGIMIIEPSECTFKTLMEKTLTVVSYNGGDQGFLNEVFSWWHRWPAKLNFLKNFQTDESRKYEYPEDAYAMHYLGLKPWMCYKDYDCNWDVLEYRDFPNDLIHAKWWQVYDLMPKELQKYCDLTPEMDTRIRLERQKAKIANFSDGHWKIQVKDPRRLSDSDI
;
A
#
# COMPACT_ATOMS: atom_id res chain seq x y z
N MET A 1 29.59 63.30 4.73
CA MET A 1 29.85 62.48 5.94
C MET A 1 29.91 61.02 5.52
N ALA A 2 31.11 60.46 5.52
CA ALA A 2 31.38 59.06 5.24
C ALA A 2 31.26 58.22 6.52
N VAL A 3 31.25 56.88 6.34
CA VAL A 3 31.35 55.78 7.33
C VAL A 3 30.06 55.59 8.18
N THR A 4 29.39 54.43 8.29
CA THR A 4 29.78 53.02 8.48
C THR A 4 28.56 52.10 8.24
N LYS A 5 28.57 51.20 7.25
CA LYS A 5 27.69 50.01 7.23
C LYS A 5 28.42 48.85 6.54
N SER A 6 29.41 48.27 7.23
CA SER A 6 30.19 47.12 6.73
C SER A 6 30.62 46.17 7.86
N LYS A 7 29.75 45.91 8.86
CA LYS A 7 30.07 44.96 9.95
C LYS A 7 29.09 43.79 10.12
N SER A 8 27.96 43.74 9.40
CA SER A 8 26.98 42.64 9.54
C SER A 8 27.13 41.53 8.48
N TYR A 9 27.60 41.86 7.28
CA TYR A 9 27.80 40.88 6.20
C TYR A 9 29.07 40.04 6.38
N THR A 10 30.14 40.61 6.94
CA THR A 10 31.40 39.90 7.23
C THR A 10 31.25 38.90 8.38
N LEU A 11 30.46 39.19 9.43
CA LEU A 11 30.20 38.22 10.49
C LEU A 11 29.37 37.02 9.99
N SER A 12 28.38 37.26 9.11
CA SER A 12 27.54 36.19 8.56
C SER A 12 28.31 35.26 7.63
N LEU A 13 29.27 35.79 6.86
CA LEU A 13 30.18 35.01 6.02
C LEU A 13 31.22 34.23 6.83
N ILE A 14 31.66 34.76 7.98
CA ILE A 14 32.55 34.06 8.91
C ILE A 14 31.81 32.93 9.63
N PHE A 15 30.54 33.13 10.04
CA PHE A 15 29.74 32.05 10.62
C PHE A 15 29.40 30.96 9.60
N LEU A 16 29.12 31.32 8.33
CA LEU A 16 28.88 30.35 7.27
C LEU A 16 30.14 29.57 6.90
N SER A 17 31.31 30.22 6.89
CA SER A 17 32.60 29.56 6.61
C SER A 17 33.07 28.69 7.78
N ILE A 18 32.84 29.09 9.04
CA ILE A 18 33.10 28.25 10.22
C ILE A 18 32.16 27.05 10.24
N PHE A 19 30.88 27.21 9.86
CA PHE A 19 29.91 26.11 9.78
C PHE A 19 30.25 25.13 8.65
N LEU A 20 30.67 25.62 7.47
CA LEU A 20 31.18 24.81 6.37
C LEU A 20 32.50 24.11 6.72
N PHE A 21 33.40 24.76 7.47
CA PHE A 21 34.65 24.15 7.94
C PHE A 21 34.38 23.05 8.98
N TYR A 22 33.41 23.23 9.89
CA TYR A 22 32.97 22.21 10.85
C TYR A 22 32.29 21.01 10.17
N LEU A 23 31.54 21.23 9.08
CA LEU A 23 30.97 20.17 8.24
C LEU A 23 32.05 19.38 7.49
N THR A 24 33.13 20.04 7.04
CA THR A 24 34.26 19.33 6.40
C THR A 24 35.17 18.61 7.39
N LEU A 25 35.25 19.06 8.65
CA LEU A 25 36.02 18.38 9.70
C LEU A 25 35.25 17.18 10.29
N THR A 26 33.91 17.22 10.33
CA THR A 26 33.07 16.12 10.82
C THR A 26 32.83 15.00 9.79
N CYS A 27 33.18 15.21 8.52
CA CYS A 27 33.16 14.16 7.48
C CYS A 27 34.51 13.47 7.22
N LYS A 28 35.54 13.70 8.06
CA LYS A 28 36.82 12.98 7.98
C LYS A 28 37.30 12.44 9.34
N LEU A 29 36.45 11.70 10.05
CA LEU A 29 36.88 10.76 11.09
C LEU A 29 36.04 9.48 11.00
N ARG A 30 36.55 8.48 10.26
CA ARG A 30 36.19 7.08 10.51
C ARG A 30 36.70 6.73 11.92
N PRO A 31 35.89 6.13 12.80
CA PRO A 31 36.41 5.50 14.00
C PRO A 31 37.36 4.37 13.58
N LYS A 32 38.61 4.40 14.05
CA LYS A 32 39.43 3.20 14.14
C LYS A 32 38.75 2.29 15.16
N ASN A 33 38.41 1.08 14.76
CA ASN A 33 38.01 0.01 15.68
C ASN A 33 39.16 -0.22 16.65
N HIS A 34 38.96 0.15 17.91
CA HIS A 34 39.74 -0.39 19.01
C HIS A 34 39.05 -1.68 19.46
N ASP A 35 39.80 -2.77 19.34
CA ASP A 35 39.49 -4.07 19.92
C ASP A 35 39.29 -3.95 21.44
N ILE A 36 38.09 -4.30 21.93
CA ILE A 36 37.83 -4.65 23.33
C ILE A 36 37.14 -6.02 23.31
N PRO A 37 37.64 -6.98 24.11
CA PRO A 37 37.43 -8.41 23.90
C PRO A 37 36.02 -8.87 24.28
N ILE A 38 35.38 -9.60 23.38
CA ILE A 38 34.15 -10.34 23.63
C ILE A 38 34.54 -11.67 24.32
N PRO A 39 33.86 -12.10 25.39
CA PRO A 39 34.14 -13.38 26.05
C PRO A 39 33.95 -14.53 25.07
N ASN A 40 34.84 -15.53 25.14
CA ASN A 40 34.77 -16.77 24.37
C ASN A 40 33.39 -17.44 24.51
N LEU A 41 32.49 -17.15 23.57
CA LEU A 41 31.49 -18.10 23.14
C LEU A 41 32.11 -18.85 21.96
N GLU A 42 32.45 -20.11 22.21
CA GLU A 42 32.92 -21.04 21.19
C GLU A 42 32.00 -20.95 19.97
N LYS A 43 32.59 -20.53 18.84
CA LYS A 43 31.97 -20.72 17.52
C LYS A 43 31.58 -22.20 17.43
N PRO A 44 30.37 -22.56 16.98
CA PRO A 44 30.19 -23.89 16.44
C PRO A 44 31.18 -23.98 15.29
N THR A 45 32.24 -24.76 15.48
CA THR A 45 33.12 -25.20 14.43
C THR A 45 32.21 -25.72 13.34
N PHE A 46 32.22 -25.02 12.20
CA PHE A 46 31.64 -25.53 10.97
C PHE A 46 32.38 -26.85 10.76
N ARG A 47 31.70 -27.95 11.11
CA ARG A 47 32.25 -29.29 10.99
C ARG A 47 32.77 -29.41 9.58
N GLN A 48 34.01 -29.86 9.48
CA GLN A 48 34.52 -30.51 8.29
C GLN A 48 33.40 -31.32 7.66
N ASN A 49 33.24 -31.15 6.34
CA ASN A 49 32.45 -31.99 5.45
C ASN A 49 32.29 -33.41 6.02
N ILE A 50 31.20 -33.62 6.75
CA ILE A 50 30.59 -34.93 6.79
C ILE A 50 30.00 -35.01 5.39
N VAL A 51 30.74 -35.65 4.50
CA VAL A 51 30.16 -36.35 3.35
C VAL A 51 29.15 -37.30 3.98
N MET A 52 27.90 -36.84 4.13
CA MET A 52 26.80 -37.78 4.20
C MET A 52 26.83 -38.51 2.87
N PRO A 53 26.86 -39.84 2.83
CA PRO A 53 26.61 -40.55 1.59
C PRO A 53 25.23 -40.05 1.14
N MET A 54 25.17 -39.33 0.02
CA MET A 54 23.93 -39.22 -0.72
C MET A 54 23.51 -40.66 -0.96
N GLU A 55 22.41 -41.07 -0.36
CA GLU A 55 21.71 -42.28 -0.79
C GLU A 55 21.64 -42.24 -2.32
N HIS A 56 22.07 -43.32 -2.95
CA HIS A 56 22.03 -43.48 -4.39
C HIS A 56 20.60 -43.24 -4.89
N VAL A 57 20.30 -42.01 -5.31
CA VAL A 57 19.10 -41.68 -6.07
C VAL A 57 19.28 -42.34 -7.43
N THR A 58 18.71 -43.54 -7.54
CA THR A 58 18.75 -44.38 -8.75
C THR A 58 17.71 -43.93 -9.79
N SER A 59 16.95 -42.87 -9.52
CA SER A 59 15.99 -42.27 -10.45
C SER A 59 16.55 -41.04 -11.15
N LYS A 60 16.47 -41.00 -12.48
CA LYS A 60 16.84 -39.82 -13.29
C LYS A 60 16.08 -38.57 -12.78
N PRO A 61 16.69 -37.37 -12.78
CA PRO A 61 16.04 -36.16 -12.31
C PRO A 61 14.84 -35.80 -13.21
N GLN A 62 13.79 -35.24 -12.61
CA GLN A 62 12.50 -34.97 -13.25
C GLN A 62 12.64 -34.14 -14.54
N TRP A 63 13.46 -33.09 -14.50
CA TRP A 63 13.73 -32.24 -15.66
C TRP A 63 14.34 -33.00 -16.84
N PHE A 64 15.17 -34.02 -16.58
CA PHE A 64 15.79 -34.83 -17.63
C PHE A 64 14.81 -35.85 -18.19
N GLN A 65 13.98 -36.47 -17.33
CA GLN A 65 12.90 -37.35 -17.77
C GLN A 65 11.93 -36.60 -18.69
N LEU A 66 11.53 -35.39 -18.31
CA LEU A 66 10.70 -34.51 -19.12
C LEU A 66 11.28 -34.28 -20.52
N LEU A 67 12.59 -34.02 -20.63
CA LEU A 67 13.25 -33.84 -21.92
C LEU A 67 13.32 -35.14 -22.74
N GLN A 68 13.49 -36.30 -22.09
CA GLN A 68 13.42 -37.59 -22.78
C GLN A 68 12.02 -37.88 -23.32
N ASP A 69 10.98 -37.53 -22.56
CA ASP A 69 9.58 -37.70 -22.96
C ASP A 69 9.15 -36.72 -24.07
N GLU A 70 9.70 -35.50 -24.07
CA GLU A 70 9.47 -34.51 -25.11
C GLU A 70 10.24 -34.81 -26.41
N ILE A 71 11.36 -35.54 -26.34
CA ILE A 71 12.21 -35.92 -27.48
C ILE A 71 12.02 -37.43 -27.76
N LYS A 72 10.81 -37.78 -28.21
CA LYS A 72 10.30 -39.17 -28.32
C LYS A 72 11.09 -40.12 -29.23
N ASP A 73 11.92 -39.59 -30.15
CA ASP A 73 12.54 -40.36 -31.23
C ASP A 73 14.07 -40.54 -31.09
N LYS A 74 14.67 -40.22 -29.95
CA LYS A 74 16.13 -40.36 -29.76
C LYS A 74 16.51 -41.18 -28.54
N SER A 75 17.32 -42.22 -28.79
CA SER A 75 17.91 -43.05 -27.74
C SER A 75 19.07 -42.38 -27.01
N THR A 76 19.67 -41.33 -27.56
CA THR A 76 20.80 -40.57 -26.98
C THR A 76 20.62 -39.07 -27.25
N LEU A 77 20.65 -38.23 -26.21
CA LEU A 77 20.52 -36.78 -26.31
C LEU A 77 21.89 -36.10 -26.52
N LYS A 78 22.01 -35.21 -27.51
CA LYS A 78 23.20 -34.36 -27.69
C LYS A 78 23.03 -33.05 -26.93
N ILE A 79 23.91 -32.76 -25.98
CA ILE A 79 23.78 -31.67 -25.02
C ILE A 79 24.93 -30.68 -25.16
N GLY A 80 24.64 -29.41 -25.44
CA GLY A 80 25.63 -28.33 -25.44
C GLY A 80 25.79 -27.70 -24.07
N LEU A 81 27.00 -27.60 -23.55
CA LEU A 81 27.31 -26.98 -22.25
C LEU A 81 27.86 -25.57 -22.45
N VAL A 82 27.19 -24.56 -21.89
CA VAL A 82 27.53 -23.14 -22.00
C VAL A 82 27.91 -22.60 -20.62
N ASN A 83 29.11 -22.03 -20.49
CA ASN A 83 29.61 -21.45 -19.23
C ASN A 83 29.64 -22.44 -18.04
N LEU A 84 29.99 -23.70 -18.31
CA LEU A 84 30.11 -24.77 -17.32
C LEU A 84 31.54 -25.34 -17.41
N ASP A 85 32.33 -25.14 -16.36
CA ASP A 85 33.70 -25.67 -16.27
C ASP A 85 33.72 -26.85 -15.27
N ASP A 86 33.61 -28.06 -15.83
CA ASP A 86 34.04 -29.40 -15.36
C ASP A 86 33.63 -30.06 -14.01
N VAL A 87 33.50 -31.40 -14.10
CA VAL A 87 33.27 -32.50 -13.12
C VAL A 87 32.05 -32.41 -12.18
N LEU A 88 31.82 -31.28 -11.50
CA LEU A 88 30.74 -31.15 -10.51
C LEU A 88 29.34 -30.92 -11.13
N PHE A 89 29.26 -30.72 -12.45
CA PHE A 89 28.00 -30.54 -13.16
C PHE A 89 27.07 -31.73 -12.96
N PHE A 90 27.57 -32.96 -13.21
CA PHE A 90 26.75 -34.17 -13.13
C PHE A 90 26.23 -34.43 -11.72
N ASP A 91 27.00 -34.07 -10.69
CA ASP A 91 26.55 -34.12 -9.30
C ASP A 91 25.48 -33.06 -9.02
N TYR A 92 25.71 -31.83 -9.49
CA TYR A 92 24.80 -30.70 -9.25
C TYR A 92 23.44 -30.87 -9.92
N VAL A 93 23.38 -31.42 -11.14
CA VAL A 93 22.12 -31.61 -11.86
C VAL A 93 21.54 -33.03 -11.72
N GLY A 94 22.13 -33.88 -10.87
CA GLY A 94 21.66 -35.24 -10.62
C GLY A 94 21.81 -36.20 -11.80
N LEU A 95 22.78 -35.97 -12.68
CA LEU A 95 23.04 -36.77 -13.89
C LEU A 95 24.25 -37.71 -13.77
N HIS A 96 24.81 -37.89 -12.57
CA HIS A 96 25.95 -38.78 -12.36
C HIS A 96 25.60 -40.24 -12.74
N GLY A 97 26.26 -40.78 -13.76
CA GLY A 97 26.01 -42.13 -14.29
C GLY A 97 24.81 -42.26 -15.23
N ALA A 98 24.20 -41.15 -15.67
CA ALA A 98 23.12 -41.19 -16.65
C ALA A 98 23.62 -41.73 -18.00
N LYS A 99 23.07 -42.87 -18.42
CA LYS A 99 23.24 -43.42 -19.77
C LYS A 99 22.37 -42.63 -20.76
N ASN A 100 22.73 -42.63 -22.05
CA ASN A 100 21.97 -42.02 -23.14
C ASN A 100 22.13 -40.49 -23.32
N MET A 101 23.32 -39.93 -23.07
CA MET A 101 23.64 -38.55 -23.47
C MET A 101 25.07 -38.43 -24.03
N GLU A 102 25.27 -37.42 -24.87
CA GLU A 102 26.57 -36.97 -25.38
C GLU A 102 26.70 -35.46 -25.12
N THR A 103 27.76 -35.02 -24.43
CA THR A 103 27.95 -33.62 -24.05
C THR A 103 29.00 -32.92 -24.89
N PHE A 104 28.75 -31.67 -25.28
CA PHE A 104 29.60 -30.84 -26.11
C PHE A 104 29.87 -29.49 -25.45
N ASP A 105 31.11 -29.17 -25.17
CA ASP A 105 31.46 -27.86 -24.61
C ASP A 105 31.35 -26.75 -25.68
N VAL A 106 30.50 -25.77 -25.41
CA VAL A 106 30.40 -24.56 -26.21
C VAL A 106 31.47 -23.57 -25.75
N LYS A 107 32.56 -23.46 -26.52
CA LYS A 107 33.67 -22.56 -26.21
C LYS A 107 33.47 -21.21 -26.89
N PHE A 108 33.53 -20.13 -26.11
CA PHE A 108 33.47 -18.75 -26.59
C PHE A 108 34.32 -17.84 -25.69
N PRO A 109 34.94 -16.76 -26.23
CA PRO A 109 35.68 -15.81 -25.42
C PRO A 109 34.75 -15.04 -24.47
N LYS A 110 35.14 -14.87 -23.21
CA LYS A 110 34.39 -14.03 -22.27
C LYS A 110 34.48 -12.56 -22.68
N VAL A 111 33.35 -11.86 -22.62
CA VAL A 111 33.30 -10.41 -22.87
C VAL A 111 34.23 -9.65 -21.94
N SER A 112 34.93 -8.65 -22.48
CA SER A 112 35.88 -7.83 -21.73
C SER A 112 35.18 -7.08 -20.60
N ASN A 113 35.75 -7.12 -19.39
CA ASN A 113 35.29 -6.34 -18.24
C ASN A 113 35.34 -4.81 -18.47
N LYS A 114 35.98 -4.36 -19.57
CA LYS A 114 36.00 -2.94 -19.98
C LYS A 114 34.67 -2.50 -20.58
N ILE A 115 33.93 -3.39 -21.23
CA ILE A 115 32.59 -3.09 -21.77
C ILE A 115 31.61 -3.04 -20.60
N LYS A 116 30.97 -1.88 -20.43
CA LYS A 116 29.99 -1.61 -19.38
C LYS A 116 28.58 -1.55 -19.97
N TRP A 117 27.56 -1.68 -19.12
CA TRP A 117 26.17 -1.61 -19.56
C TRP A 117 25.85 -0.32 -20.33
N LYS A 118 26.37 0.82 -19.86
CA LYS A 118 26.23 2.14 -20.52
C LYS A 118 26.85 2.23 -21.92
N ASP A 119 27.79 1.34 -22.26
CA ASP A 119 28.38 1.30 -23.61
C ASP A 119 27.44 0.59 -24.59
N LEU A 120 26.62 -0.35 -24.08
CA LEU A 120 25.54 -0.99 -24.84
C LEU A 120 24.26 -0.15 -24.83
N PHE A 121 24.06 0.66 -23.80
CA PHE A 121 22.88 1.51 -23.63
C PHE A 121 23.29 2.97 -23.36
N PRO A 122 23.88 3.66 -24.34
CA PRO A 122 24.29 5.06 -24.16
C PRO A 122 23.08 5.97 -24.04
N GLU A 123 23.23 7.11 -23.40
CA GLU A 123 22.16 8.11 -23.30
C GLU A 123 21.75 8.66 -24.66
N TRP A 124 22.74 9.00 -25.48
CA TRP A 124 22.55 9.63 -26.77
C TRP A 124 23.25 8.86 -27.89
N ILE A 125 22.65 8.89 -29.09
CA ILE A 125 23.25 8.39 -30.33
C ILE A 125 22.97 9.39 -31.46
N ASP A 126 23.85 9.40 -32.48
CA ASP A 126 23.66 10.21 -33.69
C ASP A 126 22.64 9.57 -34.65
N GLU A 127 21.35 9.73 -34.37
CA GLU A 127 20.26 9.15 -35.18
C GLU A 127 20.24 9.64 -36.64
N LYS A 128 20.88 10.77 -36.93
CA LYS A 128 20.94 11.35 -38.28
C LYS A 128 22.20 10.94 -39.04
N GLU A 129 23.10 10.20 -38.40
CA GLU A 129 24.39 9.77 -38.94
C GLU A 129 25.22 10.93 -39.52
N VAL A 130 25.12 12.12 -38.91
CA VAL A 130 25.82 13.33 -39.39
C VAL A 130 27.33 13.20 -39.17
N SER A 131 27.72 12.60 -38.05
CA SER A 131 29.12 12.41 -37.66
C SER A 131 29.59 10.99 -37.98
N ALA A 132 28.89 9.98 -37.45
CA ALA A 132 29.20 8.57 -37.68
C ALA A 132 27.96 7.71 -37.43
N LYS A 133 27.85 6.59 -38.16
CA LYS A 133 26.80 5.60 -37.94
C LYS A 133 26.95 4.98 -36.53
N PRO A 134 25.93 5.04 -35.66
CA PRO A 134 26.00 4.44 -34.34
C PRO A 134 26.17 2.92 -34.43
N THR A 135 27.13 2.37 -33.69
CA THR A 135 27.40 0.93 -33.64
C THR A 135 27.54 0.46 -32.21
N CYS A 136 27.00 -0.73 -31.92
CA CYS A 136 27.19 -1.36 -30.63
C CYS A 136 28.56 -2.05 -30.49
N PRO A 137 29.16 -2.07 -29.28
CA PRO A 137 30.32 -2.91 -28.98
C PRO A 137 30.09 -4.37 -29.36
N GLU A 138 31.09 -4.99 -29.97
CA GLU A 138 31.03 -6.39 -30.35
C GLU A 138 31.08 -7.29 -29.10
N ILE A 139 30.10 -8.19 -28.98
CA ILE A 139 30.06 -9.22 -27.94
C ILE A 139 30.57 -10.53 -28.55
N PRO A 140 31.65 -11.13 -28.00
CA PRO A 140 32.19 -12.36 -28.57
C PRO A 140 31.16 -13.50 -28.53
N MET A 141 31.05 -14.25 -29.63
CA MET A 141 30.14 -15.38 -29.79
C MET A 141 30.91 -16.66 -30.17
N PRO A 142 30.37 -17.87 -29.92
CA PRO A 142 30.97 -19.09 -30.41
C PRO A 142 30.86 -19.20 -31.94
N VAL A 143 31.70 -20.07 -32.52
CA VAL A 143 31.55 -20.47 -33.93
C VAL A 143 30.40 -21.48 -34.01
N PHE A 144 29.22 -21.01 -34.42
CA PHE A 144 27.96 -21.77 -34.34
C PHE A 144 27.96 -23.06 -35.18
N ASP A 145 28.60 -23.08 -36.35
CA ASP A 145 28.63 -24.22 -37.28
C ASP A 145 29.20 -25.51 -36.68
N LYS A 146 29.88 -25.42 -35.53
CA LYS A 146 30.41 -26.59 -34.79
C LYS A 146 29.34 -27.33 -33.97
N TYR A 147 28.14 -26.77 -33.84
CA TYR A 147 27.13 -27.19 -32.85
C TYR A 147 25.76 -27.50 -33.47
N ASP A 148 25.67 -27.74 -34.77
CA ASP A 148 24.41 -27.87 -35.54
C ASP A 148 23.53 -29.08 -35.17
N GLU A 149 24.06 -30.02 -34.40
CA GLU A 149 23.39 -31.30 -34.08
C GLU A 149 22.82 -31.41 -32.67
N LEU A 150 22.97 -30.38 -31.82
CA LEU A 150 22.53 -30.45 -30.42
C LEU A 150 20.99 -30.55 -30.29
N ASP A 151 20.54 -31.24 -29.24
CA ASP A 151 19.13 -31.39 -28.86
C ASP A 151 18.76 -30.45 -27.69
N VAL A 152 19.69 -30.29 -26.75
CA VAL A 152 19.49 -29.51 -25.51
C VAL A 152 20.71 -28.62 -25.29
N ILE A 153 20.50 -27.39 -24.85
CA ILE A 153 21.56 -26.46 -24.46
C ILE A 153 21.43 -26.15 -22.98
N ILE A 154 22.47 -26.44 -22.20
CA ILE A 154 22.50 -26.21 -20.77
C ILE A 154 23.47 -25.07 -20.48
N ALA A 155 23.02 -24.06 -19.75
CA ALA A 155 23.80 -22.87 -19.47
C ALA A 155 23.77 -22.50 -17.99
N LYS A 156 24.95 -22.30 -17.39
CA LYS A 156 25.05 -21.70 -16.06
C LYS A 156 24.99 -20.18 -16.18
N VAL A 157 23.99 -19.57 -15.57
CA VAL A 157 23.80 -18.13 -15.64
C VAL A 157 24.65 -17.45 -14.55
N PRO A 158 25.52 -16.49 -14.92
CA PRO A 158 26.27 -15.70 -13.95
C PRO A 158 25.34 -14.86 -13.06
N CYS A 159 25.59 -14.87 -11.75
CA CYS A 159 24.84 -14.08 -10.76
C CYS A 159 25.82 -13.31 -9.85
N LYS A 160 25.65 -11.99 -9.71
CA LYS A 160 26.44 -11.15 -8.80
C LYS A 160 25.57 -10.71 -7.62
N HIS A 161 25.77 -11.27 -6.44
CA HIS A 161 24.98 -10.92 -5.23
C HIS A 161 25.47 -9.65 -4.50
N VAL A 162 26.25 -8.77 -5.14
CA VAL A 162 26.86 -7.60 -4.49
C VAL A 162 26.59 -6.31 -5.29
N GLY A 163 25.70 -5.45 -4.79
CA GLY A 163 25.40 -4.11 -5.32
C GLY A 163 23.96 -3.90 -5.82
N MET A 164 23.56 -2.64 -6.09
CA MET A 164 22.22 -2.23 -6.55
C MET A 164 21.87 -2.64 -8.00
N ASP A 165 22.78 -3.25 -8.75
CA ASP A 165 22.65 -3.40 -10.21
C ASP A 165 22.81 -4.86 -10.69
N VAL A 166 22.14 -5.79 -9.99
CA VAL A 166 22.23 -7.25 -10.26
C VAL A 166 21.69 -7.63 -11.65
N SER A 167 20.77 -6.84 -12.21
CA SER A 167 20.13 -7.10 -13.51
C SER A 167 21.00 -6.70 -14.72
N ARG A 168 21.86 -5.68 -14.59
CA ARG A 168 22.63 -5.08 -15.70
C ARG A 168 24.05 -5.66 -15.82
N ASP A 169 24.14 -6.98 -16.04
CA ASP A 169 25.41 -7.69 -16.22
C ASP A 169 25.67 -8.08 -17.68
N VAL A 170 26.69 -7.47 -18.30
CA VAL A 170 27.10 -7.72 -19.69
C VAL A 170 27.48 -9.18 -19.93
N PHE A 171 28.11 -9.85 -18.96
CA PHE A 171 28.48 -11.27 -19.12
C PHE A 171 27.25 -12.17 -19.02
N ARG A 172 26.28 -11.83 -18.16
CA ARG A 172 24.98 -12.52 -18.11
C ARG A 172 24.25 -12.38 -19.44
N LEU A 173 24.23 -11.18 -20.03
CA LEU A 173 23.67 -10.94 -21.36
C LEU A 173 24.37 -11.78 -22.43
N GLN A 174 25.71 -11.80 -22.45
CA GLN A 174 26.49 -12.64 -23.38
C GLN A 174 26.07 -14.12 -23.30
N VAL A 175 26.02 -14.71 -22.09
CA VAL A 175 25.64 -16.12 -21.92
C VAL A 175 24.25 -16.40 -22.47
N ASN A 176 23.27 -15.52 -22.18
CA ASN A 176 21.91 -15.69 -22.69
C ASN A 176 21.83 -15.55 -24.22
N LEU A 177 22.60 -14.63 -24.82
CA LEU A 177 22.66 -14.45 -26.27
C LEU A 177 23.35 -15.62 -26.97
N VAL A 178 24.38 -16.22 -26.37
CA VAL A 178 25.01 -17.44 -26.88
C VAL A 178 23.99 -18.57 -26.97
N VAL A 179 23.23 -18.80 -25.90
CA VAL A 179 22.17 -19.82 -25.88
C VAL A 179 21.10 -19.50 -26.94
N ALA A 180 20.60 -18.26 -26.98
CA ALA A 180 19.57 -17.86 -27.92
C ALA A 180 19.99 -18.04 -29.40
N ASN A 181 21.22 -17.65 -29.75
CA ASN A 181 21.74 -17.82 -31.10
C ASN A 181 21.92 -19.30 -31.47
N LEU A 182 22.45 -20.12 -30.56
CA LEU A 182 22.56 -21.58 -30.79
C LEU A 182 21.19 -22.20 -31.05
N LEU A 183 20.19 -21.92 -30.21
CA LEU A 183 18.83 -22.45 -30.38
C LEU A 183 18.26 -22.14 -31.76
N VAL A 184 18.34 -20.88 -32.20
CA VAL A 184 17.80 -20.44 -33.49
C VAL A 184 18.55 -21.07 -34.66
N LYS A 185 19.89 -21.19 -34.57
CA LYS A 185 20.72 -21.80 -35.63
C LYS A 185 20.47 -23.31 -35.77
N ILE A 186 20.40 -24.03 -34.65
CA ILE A 186 20.16 -25.47 -34.62
C ILE A 186 18.74 -25.80 -35.08
N GLY A 187 17.75 -25.09 -34.52
CA GLY A 187 16.35 -25.40 -34.71
C GLY A 187 15.83 -25.10 -36.12
N GLY A 188 16.45 -24.13 -36.82
CA GLY A 188 16.32 -23.82 -38.25
C GLY A 188 14.90 -23.87 -38.84
N LEU A 189 14.39 -22.75 -39.39
CA LEU A 189 13.02 -22.67 -39.94
C LEU A 189 12.65 -23.77 -40.96
N ASN A 190 13.63 -24.32 -41.71
CA ASN A 190 13.43 -25.42 -42.66
C ASN A 190 13.46 -26.82 -42.01
N LYS A 191 14.06 -26.97 -40.82
CA LYS A 191 14.20 -28.25 -40.11
C LYS A 191 13.02 -28.51 -39.16
N ASN A 192 12.33 -27.45 -38.72
CA ASN A 192 11.22 -27.49 -37.74
C ASN A 192 11.53 -28.37 -36.52
N ARG A 193 12.80 -28.41 -36.10
CA ARG A 193 13.30 -29.29 -35.04
C ARG A 193 13.17 -28.57 -33.70
N PRO A 194 12.44 -29.12 -32.71
CA PRO A 194 12.41 -28.54 -31.39
C PRO A 194 13.79 -28.66 -30.73
N VAL A 195 14.25 -27.58 -30.11
CA VAL A 195 15.50 -27.51 -29.34
C VAL A 195 15.17 -26.93 -27.97
N TYR A 196 15.78 -27.48 -26.92
CA TYR A 196 15.45 -27.14 -25.54
C TYR A 196 16.60 -26.39 -24.87
N ALA A 197 16.28 -25.51 -23.93
CA ALA A 197 17.27 -24.81 -23.11
C ALA A 197 17.07 -25.12 -21.63
N VAL A 198 18.17 -25.35 -20.91
CA VAL A 198 18.18 -25.52 -19.46
C VAL A 198 19.11 -24.48 -18.87
N PHE A 199 18.59 -23.65 -17.97
CA PHE A 199 19.38 -22.66 -17.25
C PHE A 199 19.62 -23.10 -15.82
N ILE A 200 20.80 -22.77 -15.29
CA ILE A 200 21.21 -23.11 -13.93
C ILE A 200 21.70 -21.86 -13.18
N GLY A 201 21.28 -21.73 -11.92
CA GLY A 201 21.74 -20.70 -10.96
C GLY A 201 20.70 -19.63 -10.63
N ASP A 202 20.67 -19.20 -9.37
CA ASP A 202 19.64 -18.39 -8.68
C ASP A 202 19.07 -17.18 -9.45
N CYS A 203 19.86 -16.57 -10.33
CA CYS A 203 19.44 -15.41 -11.12
C CYS A 203 18.46 -15.76 -12.25
N GLY A 204 18.41 -17.02 -12.71
CA GLY A 204 17.65 -17.45 -13.89
C GLY A 204 18.06 -16.77 -15.20
N PRO A 205 17.52 -17.21 -16.36
CA PRO A 205 17.77 -16.56 -17.65
C PRO A 205 17.20 -15.13 -17.71
N MET A 206 17.66 -14.37 -18.70
CA MET A 206 17.06 -13.06 -19.00
C MET A 206 15.68 -13.27 -19.63
N TRP A 207 14.63 -12.89 -18.89
CA TRP A 207 13.24 -13.09 -19.27
C TRP A 207 12.80 -12.26 -20.49
N GLU A 208 13.55 -11.20 -20.81
CA GLU A 208 13.37 -10.44 -22.05
C GLU A 208 13.74 -11.29 -23.27
N ILE A 209 14.61 -12.29 -23.12
CA ILE A 209 15.03 -13.21 -24.19
C ILE A 209 14.19 -14.49 -24.12
N PHE A 210 14.09 -15.09 -22.92
CA PHE A 210 13.40 -16.37 -22.70
C PHE A 210 12.04 -16.13 -22.06
N ARG A 211 10.99 -16.35 -22.86
CA ARG A 211 9.61 -16.05 -22.47
C ARG A 211 9.11 -17.08 -21.48
N CYS A 212 8.38 -16.65 -20.46
CA CYS A 212 7.90 -17.56 -19.42
C CYS A 212 6.80 -18.51 -19.91
N GLU A 213 6.16 -18.22 -21.05
CA GLU A 213 5.25 -19.10 -21.77
C GLU A 213 5.95 -20.29 -22.43
N ASP A 214 7.25 -20.15 -22.69
CA ASP A 214 8.09 -21.19 -23.26
C ASP A 214 8.71 -22.09 -22.16
N MET A 215 8.47 -21.76 -20.88
CA MET A 215 9.01 -22.50 -19.74
C MET A 215 8.19 -23.79 -19.51
N LEU A 216 8.88 -24.93 -19.52
CA LEU A 216 8.29 -26.23 -19.24
C LEU A 216 8.35 -26.59 -17.76
N LEU A 217 9.43 -26.21 -17.08
CA LEU A 217 9.69 -26.59 -15.69
C LEU A 217 10.59 -25.55 -15.00
N HIS A 218 10.35 -25.33 -13.71
CA HIS A 218 11.21 -24.57 -12.82
C HIS A 218 11.31 -25.28 -11.47
N GLU A 219 12.53 -25.66 -11.08
CA GLU A 219 12.85 -26.36 -9.83
C GLU A 219 14.06 -25.70 -9.17
N GLU A 220 13.85 -25.05 -8.02
CA GLU A 220 14.87 -24.32 -7.25
C GLU A 220 15.72 -23.37 -8.11
N ASN A 221 16.86 -23.86 -8.60
CA ASN A 221 17.87 -23.14 -9.37
C ASN A 221 18.01 -23.65 -10.80
N LEU A 222 16.98 -24.33 -11.34
CA LEU A 222 16.97 -24.92 -12.67
C LEU A 222 15.70 -24.50 -13.43
N TRP A 223 15.86 -24.06 -14.68
CA TRP A 223 14.74 -23.67 -15.55
C TRP A 223 14.85 -24.37 -16.90
N VAL A 224 13.78 -25.06 -17.33
CA VAL A 224 13.70 -25.75 -18.62
C VAL A 224 12.76 -25.00 -19.56
N TYR A 225 13.20 -24.77 -20.79
CA TYR A 225 12.44 -24.07 -21.82
C TYR A 225 12.37 -24.87 -23.12
N LYS A 226 11.25 -24.71 -23.82
CA LYS A 226 11.03 -25.04 -25.23
C LYS A 226 10.71 -23.75 -26.00
N PRO A 227 11.73 -22.99 -26.41
CA PRO A 227 11.55 -21.65 -26.96
C PRO A 227 10.83 -21.66 -28.32
N GLU A 228 9.98 -20.64 -28.54
CA GLU A 228 9.41 -20.40 -29.86
C GLU A 228 10.46 -19.68 -30.73
N LEU A 229 10.99 -20.41 -31.71
CA LEU A 229 12.19 -20.01 -32.43
C LEU A 229 11.98 -18.81 -33.35
N ILE A 230 10.77 -18.57 -33.88
CA ILE A 230 10.49 -17.43 -34.75
C ILE A 230 10.62 -16.13 -33.95
N ARG A 231 9.95 -16.02 -32.80
CA ARG A 231 10.02 -14.85 -31.92
C ARG A 231 11.40 -14.69 -31.29
N LEU A 232 12.06 -15.78 -30.91
CA LEU A 232 13.44 -15.72 -30.42
C LEU A 232 14.38 -15.18 -31.51
N LYS A 233 14.19 -15.60 -32.77
CA LYS A 233 14.94 -15.08 -33.93
C LYS A 233 14.72 -13.58 -34.11
N GLN A 234 13.49 -13.08 -33.98
CA GLN A 234 13.20 -11.64 -34.08
C GLN A 234 13.98 -10.83 -33.05
N LYS A 235 14.18 -11.36 -31.84
CA LYS A 235 14.97 -10.71 -30.78
C LYS A 235 16.47 -10.69 -31.06
N ILE A 236 17.06 -11.81 -31.46
CA ILE A 236 18.53 -11.87 -31.68
C ILE A 236 18.99 -11.12 -32.94
N LEU A 237 18.07 -10.82 -33.87
CA LEU A 237 18.34 -9.95 -35.02
C LEU A 237 18.44 -8.47 -34.62
N MET A 238 17.85 -8.09 -33.49
CA MET A 238 17.96 -6.74 -32.98
C MET A 238 19.38 -6.45 -32.47
N PRO A 239 19.78 -5.17 -32.44
CA PRO A 239 21.05 -4.78 -31.84
C PRO A 239 21.17 -5.26 -30.39
N VAL A 240 22.40 -5.58 -29.98
CA VAL A 240 22.69 -6.11 -28.64
C VAL A 240 22.34 -5.14 -27.50
N GLY A 241 22.20 -3.85 -27.80
CA GLY A 241 21.72 -2.83 -26.88
C GLY A 241 21.17 -1.61 -27.63
N SER A 242 20.87 -0.53 -26.90
CA SER A 242 20.32 0.71 -27.44
C SER A 242 21.35 1.66 -28.07
N CYS A 243 22.59 1.21 -28.25
CA CYS A 243 23.72 1.94 -28.91
C CYS A 243 23.55 2.20 -30.41
N GLN A 244 22.51 1.65 -31.03
CA GLN A 244 22.11 1.95 -32.40
C GLN A 244 20.60 1.83 -32.53
N LEU A 245 20.04 2.42 -33.60
CA LEU A 245 18.61 2.28 -33.89
C LEU A 245 18.29 0.83 -34.26
N ALA A 246 17.15 0.35 -33.77
CA ALA A 246 16.62 -0.95 -34.16
C ALA A 246 16.12 -0.88 -35.61
N PRO A 247 16.66 -1.68 -36.54
CA PRO A 247 16.20 -1.69 -37.92
C PRO A 247 14.84 -2.43 -38.03
N PRO A 248 14.00 -2.08 -39.01
CA PRO A 248 12.82 -2.85 -39.33
C PRO A 248 13.21 -4.28 -39.72
N ILE A 249 12.47 -5.28 -39.22
CA ILE A 249 12.78 -6.70 -39.49
C ILE A 249 12.80 -6.99 -41.00
N SER A 250 11.90 -6.38 -41.77
CA SER A 250 11.82 -6.55 -43.24
C SER A 250 13.09 -6.12 -43.99
N GLU A 251 13.87 -5.18 -43.46
CA GLU A 251 15.13 -4.73 -44.07
C GLU A 251 16.28 -5.70 -43.74
N GLN A 252 16.34 -6.22 -42.52
CA GLN A 252 17.30 -7.27 -42.15
C GLN A 252 17.00 -8.63 -42.82
N GLU A 253 15.72 -8.91 -43.08
CA GLU A 253 15.30 -10.09 -43.85
C GLU A 253 15.75 -10.00 -45.32
N GLN A 254 15.99 -8.82 -45.90
CA GLN A 254 16.52 -8.72 -47.27
C GLN A 254 18.04 -8.95 -47.37
N GLU A 255 18.81 -8.62 -46.34
CA GLU A 255 20.28 -8.84 -46.34
C GLU A 255 20.67 -10.24 -45.84
N SER A 256 19.97 -10.78 -44.83
CA SER A 256 20.28 -12.09 -44.23
C SER A 256 19.81 -13.30 -45.06
N TRP A 257 19.02 -13.09 -46.13
CA TRP A 257 18.33 -14.16 -46.87
C TRP A 257 18.69 -14.28 -48.36
N LYS A 258 19.87 -13.80 -48.77
CA LYS A 258 20.35 -14.00 -50.16
C LYS A 258 20.48 -15.49 -50.59
N SER A 259 20.23 -16.47 -49.71
CA SER A 259 20.39 -17.90 -50.00
C SER A 259 19.13 -18.78 -49.90
N TYR A 260 17.91 -18.23 -49.74
CA TYR A 260 16.71 -19.07 -49.62
C TYR A 260 15.51 -18.57 -50.44
N PRO A 261 14.83 -19.44 -51.21
CA PRO A 261 13.68 -19.05 -52.01
C PRO A 261 12.47 -18.71 -51.13
N VAL A 262 11.92 -17.52 -51.37
CA VAL A 262 10.78 -16.88 -50.68
C VAL A 262 9.44 -17.63 -50.90
N SER A 263 9.46 -18.87 -51.39
CA SER A 263 8.28 -19.63 -51.80
C SER A 263 7.76 -20.64 -50.76
N ALA A 264 8.30 -20.69 -49.55
CA ALA A 264 7.94 -21.69 -48.52
C ALA A 264 7.38 -21.11 -47.20
N LEU A 265 7.11 -19.80 -47.12
CA LEU A 265 6.28 -19.25 -46.05
C LEU A 265 4.82 -19.59 -46.37
N ASP A 266 4.38 -20.69 -45.77
CA ASP A 266 3.03 -21.22 -45.90
C ASP A 266 2.00 -20.11 -45.61
N LYS A 267 1.13 -19.89 -46.59
CA LYS A 267 0.08 -18.87 -46.59
C LYS A 267 -1.08 -19.29 -45.69
N THR A 268 -0.83 -19.59 -44.43
CA THR A 268 -1.91 -19.55 -43.43
C THR A 268 -2.12 -18.08 -43.09
N PHE A 269 -3.15 -17.48 -43.71
CA PHE A 269 -3.60 -16.09 -43.50
C PHE A 269 -4.07 -15.85 -42.04
N HIS A 270 -3.16 -15.91 -41.07
CA HIS A 270 -3.39 -15.29 -39.77
C HIS A 270 -2.90 -13.85 -39.87
N LYS A 271 -3.84 -12.94 -40.18
CA LYS A 271 -3.58 -11.51 -40.07
C LYS A 271 -3.26 -11.23 -38.59
N PRO A 272 -2.06 -10.72 -38.25
CA PRO A 272 -1.68 -10.51 -36.86
C PRO A 272 -2.68 -9.56 -36.19
N ARG A 273 -3.13 -9.92 -34.99
CA ARG A 273 -4.09 -9.14 -34.22
C ARG A 273 -3.33 -8.03 -33.53
N GLU A 274 -3.48 -6.82 -34.04
CA GLU A 274 -2.67 -5.66 -33.63
C GLU A 274 -3.57 -4.49 -33.22
N ALA A 275 -3.18 -3.81 -32.15
CA ALA A 275 -3.91 -2.66 -31.62
C ALA A 275 -3.00 -1.54 -31.10
N TYR A 276 -3.46 -0.31 -31.26
CA TYR A 276 -3.01 0.81 -30.43
C TYR A 276 -3.76 0.77 -29.10
N VAL A 277 -3.01 0.91 -28.01
CA VAL A 277 -3.56 0.81 -26.66
C VAL A 277 -3.24 2.08 -25.88
N THR A 278 -4.25 2.62 -25.19
CA THR A 278 -4.04 3.64 -24.16
C THR A 278 -4.73 3.27 -22.86
N VAL A 279 -4.34 3.93 -21.77
CA VAL A 279 -4.90 3.70 -20.44
C VAL A 279 -5.32 5.04 -19.85
N ILE A 280 -6.54 5.11 -19.32
CA ILE A 280 -7.02 6.24 -18.52
C ILE A 280 -7.54 5.70 -17.18
N HIS A 281 -7.15 6.35 -16.09
CA HIS A 281 -7.55 5.96 -14.75
C HIS A 281 -7.50 7.16 -13.80
N SER A 282 -8.10 7.02 -12.62
CA SER A 282 -8.12 8.02 -11.54
C SER A 282 -8.81 9.37 -11.81
N SER A 283 -8.89 9.85 -13.05
CA SER A 283 -9.44 11.17 -13.39
C SER A 283 -9.91 11.25 -14.84
N GLU A 284 -10.93 12.06 -15.09
CA GLU A 284 -11.41 12.40 -16.44
C GLU A 284 -10.53 13.43 -17.17
N ALA A 285 -9.50 13.97 -16.52
CA ALA A 285 -8.63 15.02 -17.07
C ALA A 285 -7.92 14.64 -18.38
N TYR A 286 -7.82 13.35 -18.69
CA TYR A 286 -7.18 12.81 -19.90
C TYR A 286 -8.18 12.31 -20.95
N VAL A 287 -9.49 12.43 -20.74
CA VAL A 287 -10.52 11.99 -21.70
C VAL A 287 -10.34 12.70 -23.04
N CYS A 288 -10.21 14.03 -23.04
CA CYS A 288 -9.97 14.80 -24.27
C CYS A 288 -8.65 14.42 -24.95
N GLY A 289 -7.59 14.15 -24.16
CA GLY A 289 -6.32 13.65 -24.69
C GLY A 289 -6.47 12.31 -25.41
N ALA A 290 -7.18 11.35 -24.80
CA ALA A 290 -7.45 10.06 -25.41
C ALA A 290 -8.33 10.18 -26.67
N ILE A 291 -9.31 11.09 -26.70
CA ILE A 291 -10.08 11.39 -27.92
C ILE A 291 -9.15 11.94 -29.01
N ALA A 292 -8.29 12.92 -28.67
CA ALA A 292 -7.33 13.48 -29.62
C ALA A 292 -6.35 12.45 -30.17
N LEU A 293 -5.86 11.55 -29.32
CA LEU A 293 -5.00 10.45 -29.72
C LEU A 293 -5.69 9.55 -30.74
N ALA A 294 -6.90 9.04 -30.46
CA ALA A 294 -7.66 8.21 -31.39
C ALA A 294 -7.89 8.91 -32.73
N GLN A 295 -8.37 10.16 -32.69
CA GLN A 295 -8.63 10.93 -33.89
C GLN A 295 -7.36 11.17 -34.70
N SER A 296 -6.23 11.41 -34.05
CA SER A 296 -4.95 11.57 -34.74
C SER A 296 -4.48 10.28 -35.42
N ILE A 297 -4.64 9.12 -34.78
CA ILE A 297 -4.31 7.81 -35.38
C ILE A 297 -5.20 7.52 -36.59
N ILE A 298 -6.51 7.74 -36.48
CA ILE A 298 -7.48 7.55 -37.57
C ILE A 298 -7.14 8.44 -38.77
N LEU A 299 -6.80 9.71 -38.51
CA LEU A 299 -6.42 10.67 -39.57
C LEU A 299 -5.14 10.28 -40.32
N THR A 300 -4.33 9.37 -39.79
CA THR A 300 -3.16 8.79 -40.48
C THR A 300 -3.48 7.52 -41.27
N ASN A 301 -4.75 7.17 -41.42
CA ASN A 301 -5.23 5.98 -42.13
C ASN A 301 -4.68 4.66 -41.54
N SER A 302 -4.55 4.58 -40.22
CA SER A 302 -4.22 3.31 -39.57
C SER A 302 -5.33 2.28 -39.77
N THR A 303 -4.95 1.01 -39.90
CA THR A 303 -5.88 -0.12 -40.04
C THR A 303 -6.03 -0.95 -38.77
N ARG A 304 -5.40 -0.51 -37.67
CA ARG A 304 -5.29 -1.26 -36.42
C ARG A 304 -6.40 -0.91 -35.46
N ASP A 305 -6.71 -1.86 -34.58
CA ASP A 305 -7.70 -1.63 -33.54
C ASP A 305 -7.27 -0.53 -32.58
N LEU A 306 -8.23 0.22 -32.06
CA LEU A 306 -8.03 1.18 -30.98
C LEU A 306 -8.63 0.58 -29.71
N VAL A 307 -7.81 0.31 -28.68
CA VAL A 307 -8.25 -0.25 -27.41
C VAL A 307 -7.89 0.69 -26.26
N LEU A 308 -8.86 0.96 -25.39
CA LEU A 308 -8.64 1.83 -24.24
C LEU A 308 -9.03 1.12 -22.95
N LEU A 309 -8.08 1.04 -22.03
CA LEU A 309 -8.31 0.50 -20.69
C LEU A 309 -8.77 1.64 -19.77
N ALA A 310 -9.98 1.53 -19.22
CA ALA A 310 -10.58 2.54 -18.34
C ALA A 310 -10.95 1.93 -16.99
N ASP A 311 -10.73 2.65 -15.88
CA ASP A 311 -11.27 2.24 -14.59
C ASP A 311 -12.69 2.80 -14.35
N ASP A 312 -13.18 2.66 -13.12
CA ASP A 312 -14.50 3.14 -12.71
C ASP A 312 -14.54 4.64 -12.38
N SER A 313 -13.40 5.36 -12.46
CA SER A 313 -13.37 6.81 -12.28
C SER A 313 -13.83 7.58 -13.53
N ILE A 314 -13.91 6.91 -14.68
CA ILE A 314 -14.35 7.50 -15.94
C ILE A 314 -15.87 7.32 -16.08
N SER A 315 -16.59 8.44 -16.18
CA SER A 315 -18.06 8.44 -16.24
C SER A 315 -18.60 7.81 -17.52
N GLU A 316 -19.83 7.30 -17.49
CA GLU A 316 -20.49 6.77 -18.69
C GLU A 316 -20.61 7.81 -19.81
N LYS A 317 -20.76 9.10 -19.47
CA LYS A 317 -20.71 10.20 -20.45
C LYS A 317 -19.37 10.21 -21.18
N SER A 318 -18.26 10.21 -20.44
CA SER A 318 -16.91 10.17 -21.03
C SER A 318 -16.66 8.87 -21.81
N LEU A 319 -17.15 7.73 -21.33
CA LEU A 319 -17.05 6.46 -22.05
C LEU A 319 -17.80 6.47 -23.38
N HIS A 320 -18.97 7.14 -23.46
CA HIS A 320 -19.66 7.38 -24.74
C HIS A 320 -18.78 8.17 -25.70
N GLY A 321 -18.19 9.29 -25.25
CA GLY A 321 -17.30 10.10 -26.07
C GLY A 321 -16.06 9.34 -26.56
N LEU A 322 -15.48 8.49 -25.71
CA LEU A 322 -14.34 7.65 -26.09
C LEU A 322 -14.71 6.58 -27.12
N ARG A 323 -15.90 5.95 -26.98
CA ARG A 323 -16.43 5.01 -28.00
C ARG A 323 -16.69 5.72 -29.32
N ALA A 324 -17.32 6.90 -29.29
CA ALA A 324 -17.57 7.72 -30.47
C ALA A 324 -16.26 8.15 -31.16
N ALA A 325 -15.19 8.36 -30.39
CA ALA A 325 -13.86 8.66 -30.93
C ALA A 325 -13.17 7.46 -31.61
N GLY A 326 -13.69 6.24 -31.43
CA GLY A 326 -13.19 5.01 -32.05
C GLY A 326 -12.61 3.97 -31.08
N TRP A 327 -12.58 4.25 -29.77
CA TRP A 327 -11.99 3.32 -28.79
C TRP A 327 -12.90 2.13 -28.47
N LYS A 328 -12.34 0.92 -28.53
CA LYS A 328 -12.89 -0.29 -27.89
C LYS A 328 -12.53 -0.25 -26.40
N ILE A 329 -13.52 0.05 -25.56
CA ILE A 329 -13.32 0.21 -24.11
C ILE A 329 -13.22 -1.15 -23.41
N LYS A 330 -12.19 -1.31 -22.58
CA LYS A 330 -12.06 -2.41 -21.62
C LYS A 330 -11.99 -1.87 -20.19
N LYS A 331 -12.96 -2.24 -19.37
CA LYS A 331 -12.98 -1.86 -17.95
C LYS A 331 -11.90 -2.62 -17.18
N ILE A 332 -11.11 -1.90 -16.37
CA ILE A 332 -10.02 -2.46 -15.58
C ILE A 332 -10.11 -2.09 -14.10
N LYS A 333 -9.60 -2.96 -13.25
CA LYS A 333 -9.29 -2.61 -11.86
C LYS A 333 -7.91 -1.97 -11.80
N ARG A 334 -7.84 -0.77 -11.23
CA ARG A 334 -6.57 -0.05 -11.01
C ARG A 334 -5.57 -0.90 -10.23
N ILE A 335 -4.30 -0.70 -10.52
CA ILE A 335 -3.17 -1.31 -9.81
C ILE A 335 -2.40 -0.18 -9.14
N ARG A 336 -2.26 -0.27 -7.82
CA ARG A 336 -1.47 0.68 -7.04
C ARG A 336 0.02 0.41 -7.20
N SER A 337 0.80 1.46 -7.43
CA SER A 337 2.26 1.49 -7.34
C SER A 337 2.66 1.40 -5.86
N PRO A 338 3.25 0.29 -5.37
CA PRO A 338 3.45 0.09 -3.92
C PRO A 338 4.37 1.14 -3.29
N HIS A 339 5.39 1.56 -4.03
CA HIS A 339 6.41 2.52 -3.60
C HIS A 339 6.00 3.99 -3.80
N ALA A 340 4.87 4.25 -4.47
CA ALA A 340 4.37 5.61 -4.65
C ALA A 340 3.73 6.12 -3.34
N PRO A 341 4.00 7.37 -2.92
CA PRO A 341 3.28 7.99 -1.82
C PRO A 341 1.78 7.99 -2.08
N LYS A 342 0.99 7.85 -1.02
CA LYS A 342 -0.46 7.92 -1.13
C LYS A 342 -0.90 9.28 -1.67
N ASN A 343 -1.89 9.31 -2.57
CA ASN A 343 -2.37 10.48 -3.29
C ASN A 343 -1.34 11.16 -4.22
N ALA A 344 -0.16 10.55 -4.43
CA ALA A 344 0.76 11.02 -5.46
C ALA A 344 0.14 10.79 -6.84
N TYR A 345 0.51 11.64 -7.80
CA TYR A 345 0.01 11.53 -9.17
C TYR A 345 0.31 10.15 -9.80
N ASN A 346 1.41 9.51 -9.36
CA ASN A 346 1.87 8.21 -9.84
C ASN A 346 1.34 7.01 -9.02
N GLU A 347 0.45 7.23 -8.04
CA GLU A 347 -0.07 6.17 -7.16
C GLU A 347 -0.71 5.01 -7.91
N TRP A 348 -1.35 5.29 -9.05
CA TRP A 348 -2.11 4.29 -9.82
C TRP A 348 -1.48 3.97 -11.17
N ASN A 349 -0.27 4.48 -11.45
CA ASN A 349 0.41 4.31 -12.74
C ASN A 349 0.67 2.85 -13.11
N TYR A 350 0.80 1.95 -12.12
CA TYR A 350 0.92 0.51 -12.38
C TYR A 350 -0.33 -0.09 -13.03
N SER A 351 -1.45 0.65 -13.14
CA SER A 351 -2.59 0.26 -13.98
C SER A 351 -2.19 0.07 -15.44
N LYS A 352 -1.11 0.72 -15.90
CA LYS A 352 -0.47 0.49 -17.21
C LYS A 352 -0.07 -0.98 -17.41
N LEU A 353 0.29 -1.71 -16.35
CA LEU A 353 0.66 -3.12 -16.44
C LEU A 353 -0.49 -4.01 -16.96
N ARG A 354 -1.75 -3.56 -16.89
CA ARG A 354 -2.92 -4.26 -17.45
C ARG A 354 -2.83 -4.48 -18.96
N ILE A 355 -1.97 -3.75 -19.67
CA ILE A 355 -1.73 -3.94 -21.11
C ILE A 355 -1.30 -5.38 -21.43
N TRP A 356 -0.49 -6.01 -20.56
CA TRP A 356 -0.08 -7.40 -20.76
C TRP A 356 -1.25 -8.41 -20.64
N GLN A 357 -2.43 -8.00 -20.20
CA GLN A 357 -3.61 -8.87 -20.17
C GLN A 357 -4.39 -8.91 -21.49
N LEU A 358 -4.02 -8.11 -22.49
CA LEU A 358 -4.69 -8.01 -23.80
C LEU A 358 -4.31 -9.19 -24.72
N ILE A 359 -4.46 -10.42 -24.23
CA ILE A 359 -4.03 -11.67 -24.91
C ILE A 359 -4.83 -11.99 -26.18
N GLU A 360 -5.91 -11.25 -26.46
CA GLU A 360 -6.58 -11.28 -27.75
C GLU A 360 -5.79 -10.57 -28.87
N TYR A 361 -4.69 -9.90 -28.56
CA TYR A 361 -3.78 -9.28 -29.51
C TYR A 361 -2.41 -9.96 -29.45
N ASP A 362 -1.77 -10.08 -30.61
CA ASP A 362 -0.44 -10.67 -30.74
C ASP A 362 0.65 -9.64 -30.42
N LYS A 363 0.43 -8.38 -30.80
CA LYS A 363 1.27 -7.22 -30.48
C LYS A 363 0.41 -5.98 -30.27
N VAL A 364 0.84 -5.12 -29.35
CA VAL A 364 0.20 -3.82 -29.11
C VAL A 364 1.24 -2.71 -29.07
N ILE A 365 0.92 -1.56 -29.68
CA ILE A 365 1.68 -0.33 -29.45
C ILE A 365 0.93 0.45 -28.38
N PHE A 366 1.51 0.51 -27.20
CA PHE A 366 1.02 1.38 -26.14
C PHE A 366 1.40 2.83 -26.44
N ILE A 367 0.47 3.76 -26.24
CA ILE A 367 0.68 5.20 -26.32
C ILE A 367 -0.06 5.89 -25.16
N ASP A 368 0.62 6.72 -24.37
CA ASP A 368 -0.03 7.56 -23.35
C ASP A 368 -1.05 8.51 -24.01
N SER A 369 -2.11 8.85 -23.28
CA SER A 369 -3.22 9.67 -23.79
C SER A 369 -2.87 11.15 -24.01
N ASP A 370 -1.64 11.56 -23.68
CA ASP A 370 -1.10 12.89 -23.95
C ASP A 370 -0.17 12.94 -25.17
N PHE A 371 -0.45 12.07 -26.15
CA PHE A 371 0.19 12.07 -27.45
C PHE A 371 -0.73 12.57 -28.57
N VAL A 372 -0.11 13.05 -29.66
CA VAL A 372 -0.76 13.19 -30.98
C VAL A 372 0.12 12.52 -32.03
N VAL A 373 -0.50 11.75 -32.92
CA VAL A 373 0.15 11.05 -34.03
C VAL A 373 -0.06 11.83 -35.34
N PHE A 374 1.03 12.17 -36.02
CA PHE A 374 1.00 12.95 -37.26
C PHE A 374 1.25 12.11 -38.52
N ARG A 375 1.85 10.93 -38.36
CA ARG A 375 2.20 10.02 -39.44
C ARG A 375 1.85 8.60 -39.02
N ASN A 376 1.47 7.77 -39.98
CA ASN A 376 1.13 6.37 -39.72
C ASN A 376 2.36 5.65 -39.15
N ILE A 377 2.18 4.93 -38.04
CA ILE A 377 3.23 4.15 -37.37
C ILE A 377 2.91 2.65 -37.34
N ASP A 378 2.01 2.17 -38.20
CA ASP A 378 1.63 0.74 -38.28
C ASP A 378 2.85 -0.15 -38.61
N GLN A 379 3.84 0.39 -39.34
CA GLN A 379 5.07 -0.33 -39.67
C GLN A 379 5.88 -0.76 -38.42
N PHE A 380 5.70 -0.09 -37.28
CA PHE A 380 6.43 -0.41 -36.06
C PHE A 380 5.89 -1.64 -35.31
N PHE A 381 4.76 -2.21 -35.74
CA PHE A 381 4.30 -3.52 -35.25
C PHE A 381 5.24 -4.68 -35.64
N SER A 382 6.14 -4.48 -36.60
CA SER A 382 7.13 -5.51 -36.95
C SER A 382 8.13 -5.78 -35.81
N TYR A 383 8.36 -4.84 -34.90
CA TYR A 383 9.41 -4.93 -33.87
C TYR A 383 9.04 -5.89 -32.73
N PRO A 384 10.03 -6.50 -32.05
CA PRO A 384 9.79 -7.33 -30.87
C PRO A 384 9.64 -6.48 -29.59
N GLU A 385 9.04 -7.07 -28.56
CA GLU A 385 9.06 -6.49 -27.21
C GLU A 385 10.49 -6.54 -26.62
N LEU A 386 10.98 -5.59 -25.83
CA LEU A 386 10.43 -4.24 -25.64
C LEU A 386 11.23 -3.30 -26.55
N SER A 387 10.55 -2.67 -27.49
CA SER A 387 11.11 -1.59 -28.31
C SER A 387 10.42 -0.27 -27.95
N ALA A 388 11.21 0.77 -27.75
CA ALA A 388 10.73 2.06 -27.25
C ALA A 388 11.72 3.19 -27.60
N ALA A 389 11.29 4.44 -27.50
CA ALA A 389 12.19 5.58 -27.65
C ALA A 389 13.06 5.77 -26.39
N GLY A 390 14.33 6.14 -26.59
CA GLY A 390 15.25 6.45 -25.49
C GLY A 390 14.83 7.68 -24.68
N ASN A 391 15.29 7.73 -23.44
CA ASN A 391 15.17 8.86 -22.52
C ASN A 391 16.54 9.16 -21.88
N ASP A 392 16.62 10.08 -20.92
CA ASP A 392 17.85 10.42 -20.19
C ASP A 392 18.55 9.17 -19.59
N GLY A 393 19.88 9.07 -19.68
CA GLY A 393 20.63 7.89 -19.23
C GLY A 393 20.40 6.61 -20.08
N TYR A 394 20.51 5.42 -19.48
CA TYR A 394 20.40 4.14 -20.22
C TYR A 394 18.97 3.57 -20.31
N ILE A 395 17.95 4.40 -20.10
CA ILE A 395 16.54 4.01 -19.94
C ILE A 395 15.68 4.43 -21.14
N PHE A 396 14.54 3.76 -21.30
CA PHE A 396 13.52 4.15 -22.28
C PHE A 396 12.40 4.98 -21.65
N ASN A 397 11.69 5.73 -22.48
CA ASN A 397 10.47 6.43 -22.10
C ASN A 397 9.26 5.50 -22.29
N SER A 398 8.44 5.31 -21.24
CA SER A 398 7.28 4.39 -21.27
C SER A 398 5.99 5.01 -21.81
N GLY A 399 6.09 6.17 -22.46
CA GLY A 399 4.97 6.85 -23.10
C GLY A 399 4.59 6.23 -24.44
N VAL A 400 5.53 5.58 -25.13
CA VAL A 400 5.26 4.82 -26.36
C VAL A 400 6.17 3.60 -26.46
N MET A 401 5.57 2.40 -26.54
CA MET A 401 6.30 1.13 -26.49
C MET A 401 5.56 0.06 -27.27
N ILE A 402 6.29 -0.90 -27.88
CA ILE A 402 5.70 -2.15 -28.35
C ILE A 402 5.75 -3.23 -27.28
N ILE A 403 4.62 -3.92 -27.12
CA ILE A 403 4.40 -4.94 -26.10
C ILE A 403 3.82 -6.20 -26.78
N GLU A 404 4.22 -7.36 -26.26
CA GLU A 404 3.63 -8.66 -26.61
C GLU A 404 2.79 -9.13 -25.41
N PRO A 405 1.45 -8.95 -25.44
CA PRO A 405 0.60 -9.27 -24.31
C PRO A 405 0.75 -10.73 -23.85
N SER A 406 0.80 -10.91 -22.54
CA SER A 406 1.03 -12.20 -21.90
C SER A 406 0.50 -12.22 -20.47
N LYS A 407 -0.38 -13.20 -20.18
CA LYS A 407 -0.85 -13.45 -18.83
C LYS A 407 0.29 -13.83 -17.88
N CYS A 408 1.27 -14.58 -18.39
CA CYS A 408 2.43 -15.01 -17.62
C CYS A 408 3.32 -13.81 -17.25
N LYS A 409 3.67 -12.95 -18.22
CA LYS A 409 4.43 -11.71 -17.92
C LYS A 409 3.67 -10.77 -17.00
N PHE A 410 2.35 -10.64 -17.19
CA PHE A 410 1.51 -9.86 -16.28
C PHE A 410 1.62 -10.38 -14.83
N GLN A 411 1.53 -11.69 -14.62
CA GLN A 411 1.69 -12.29 -13.28
C GLN A 411 3.09 -12.04 -12.71
N THR A 412 4.14 -12.18 -13.51
CA THR A 412 5.52 -11.87 -13.11
C THR A 412 5.68 -10.40 -12.70
N LEU A 413 5.22 -9.47 -13.53
CA LEU A 413 5.21 -8.03 -13.23
C LEU A 413 4.43 -7.75 -11.94
N MET A 414 3.28 -8.40 -11.75
CA MET A 414 2.48 -8.25 -10.55
C MET A 414 3.16 -8.81 -9.31
N ASN A 415 3.91 -9.90 -9.39
CA ASN A 415 4.65 -10.45 -8.25
C ASN A 415 5.85 -9.55 -7.90
N LYS A 416 6.59 -9.11 -8.91
CA LYS A 416 7.79 -8.27 -8.75
C LYS A 416 7.49 -6.83 -8.33
N ARG A 417 6.25 -6.35 -8.48
CA ARG A 417 5.84 -4.99 -8.15
C ARG A 417 6.14 -4.53 -6.72
N PHE A 418 6.31 -5.48 -5.79
CA PHE A 418 6.64 -5.23 -4.38
C PHE A 418 8.13 -5.41 -4.05
N GLU A 419 8.89 -6.02 -4.95
CA GLU A 419 10.31 -6.36 -4.75
C GLU A 419 11.23 -5.41 -5.51
N VAL A 420 10.78 -4.90 -6.67
CA VAL A 420 11.56 -4.03 -7.55
C VAL A 420 11.13 -2.60 -7.34
N ASP A 421 12.04 -1.80 -6.79
CA ASP A 421 11.85 -0.37 -6.59
C ASP A 421 11.80 0.37 -7.94
N SER A 422 10.83 1.26 -8.10
CA SER A 422 10.76 2.18 -9.24
C SER A 422 11.53 3.46 -8.91
N TYR A 423 12.58 3.78 -9.68
CA TYR A 423 13.42 4.95 -9.42
C TYR A 423 12.66 6.30 -9.44
N ASN A 424 11.48 6.37 -10.07
CA ASN A 424 10.62 7.55 -10.09
C ASN A 424 9.24 7.31 -9.45
N GLY A 425 9.03 6.16 -8.81
CA GLY A 425 7.77 5.73 -8.21
C GLY A 425 6.62 5.44 -9.20
N GLY A 426 6.85 5.61 -10.50
CA GLY A 426 5.86 5.41 -11.56
C GLY A 426 6.12 4.15 -12.39
N ASP A 427 5.29 3.96 -13.43
CA ASP A 427 5.41 2.84 -14.38
C ASP A 427 6.73 2.85 -15.15
N GLN A 428 7.21 4.02 -15.59
CA GLN A 428 8.47 4.12 -16.36
C GLN A 428 9.64 3.54 -15.57
N GLY A 429 9.76 3.89 -14.29
CA GLY A 429 10.87 3.42 -13.48
C GLY A 429 10.82 1.91 -13.25
N PHE A 430 9.63 1.40 -12.93
CA PHE A 430 9.42 -0.03 -12.75
C PHE A 430 9.71 -0.84 -14.02
N LEU A 431 9.20 -0.37 -15.17
CA LEU A 431 9.39 -1.06 -16.44
C LEU A 431 10.86 -1.05 -16.88
N ASN A 432 11.63 -0.02 -16.58
CA ASN A 432 13.07 0.03 -16.88
C ASN A 432 13.92 -0.88 -15.98
N GLU A 433 13.49 -1.16 -14.74
CA GLU A 433 14.14 -2.16 -13.89
C GLU A 433 13.73 -3.60 -14.24
N MET A 434 12.51 -3.77 -14.76
CA MET A 434 12.01 -5.07 -15.20
C MET A 434 12.57 -5.44 -16.59
N PHE A 435 12.57 -4.53 -17.56
CA PHE A 435 13.04 -4.74 -18.93
C PHE A 435 14.37 -4.03 -19.16
N VAL A 436 15.46 -4.60 -18.63
CA VAL A 436 16.79 -3.98 -18.75
C VAL A 436 17.36 -4.13 -20.16
N TRP A 437 16.94 -5.16 -20.90
CA TRP A 437 17.31 -5.37 -22.30
C TRP A 437 16.16 -4.95 -23.24
N TRP A 438 16.35 -3.81 -23.91
CA TRP A 438 15.35 -3.16 -24.77
C TRP A 438 15.99 -2.61 -26.06
N HIS A 439 15.17 -2.31 -27.06
CA HIS A 439 15.65 -1.88 -28.39
C HIS A 439 15.21 -0.44 -28.72
N ARG A 440 16.15 0.37 -29.22
CA ARG A 440 15.93 1.81 -29.44
C ARG A 440 15.13 2.08 -30.71
N TRP A 441 13.99 2.73 -30.54
CA TRP A 441 13.29 3.42 -31.62
C TRP A 441 13.79 4.86 -31.81
N PRO A 442 13.63 5.41 -33.02
CA PRO A 442 13.93 6.82 -33.29
C PRO A 442 13.19 7.76 -32.33
N THR A 443 13.89 8.78 -31.84
CA THR A 443 13.29 9.85 -31.00
C THR A 443 12.09 10.53 -31.65
N LYS A 444 11.98 10.51 -32.98
CA LYS A 444 10.82 11.05 -33.74
C LYS A 444 9.49 10.34 -33.40
N LEU A 445 9.53 9.11 -32.88
CA LEU A 445 8.35 8.38 -32.39
C LEU A 445 7.90 8.84 -31.01
N ASN A 446 8.75 9.57 -30.28
CA ASN A 446 8.45 10.15 -28.99
C ASN A 446 9.07 11.55 -28.89
N THR A 447 8.58 12.48 -29.71
CA THR A 447 9.09 13.87 -29.67
C THR A 447 8.54 14.55 -28.42
N LEU A 448 9.36 14.63 -27.37
CA LEU A 448 9.00 15.28 -26.11
C LEU A 448 8.81 16.79 -26.30
N LYS A 449 7.68 17.34 -25.82
CA LYS A 449 7.45 18.80 -25.78
C LYS A 449 8.25 19.45 -24.64
N ILE A 450 9.57 19.51 -24.78
CA ILE A 450 10.50 20.11 -23.82
C ILE A 450 11.60 20.90 -24.55
N PHE A 451 11.87 22.12 -24.07
CA PHE A 451 12.78 23.07 -24.70
C PHE A 451 13.71 23.68 -23.65
N VAL A 452 14.76 22.95 -23.29
CA VAL A 452 15.80 23.42 -22.37
C VAL A 452 16.80 24.29 -23.14
N ASN A 453 17.06 25.52 -22.67
CA ASN A 453 18.03 26.45 -23.26
C ASN A 453 17.86 26.75 -24.76
N SER A 454 16.65 26.63 -25.31
CA SER A 454 16.36 26.93 -26.72
C SER A 454 15.60 28.25 -26.89
N ASN A 455 16.15 29.12 -27.74
CA ASN A 455 15.46 30.32 -28.24
C ASN A 455 14.40 29.98 -29.30
N HIS A 456 14.49 28.80 -29.92
CA HIS A 456 13.55 28.32 -30.94
C HIS A 456 12.74 27.14 -30.39
N ARG A 457 11.47 27.38 -30.07
CA ARG A 457 10.56 26.38 -29.50
C ARG A 457 9.64 25.78 -30.54
N HIS A 458 10.20 25.41 -31.69
CA HIS A 458 9.50 24.72 -32.76
C HIS A 458 9.79 23.22 -32.71
N LEU A 459 8.76 22.41 -32.93
CA LEU A 459 8.92 20.98 -33.10
C LEU A 459 9.44 20.63 -34.51
N PRO A 460 10.21 19.56 -34.67
CA PRO A 460 10.59 19.05 -35.98
C PRO A 460 9.36 18.71 -36.85
N ASP A 461 9.43 19.01 -38.15
CA ASP A 461 8.37 18.71 -39.12
C ASP A 461 8.29 17.22 -39.50
N ASP A 462 9.35 16.48 -39.18
CA ASP A 462 9.47 15.04 -39.44
C ASP A 462 9.13 14.15 -38.24
N SER A 463 8.65 14.71 -37.13
CA SER A 463 8.12 13.96 -35.99
C SER A 463 6.93 13.07 -36.39
N TYR A 464 6.96 11.80 -35.98
CA TYR A 464 5.81 10.89 -36.11
C TYR A 464 4.75 11.20 -35.06
N THR A 465 5.18 11.49 -33.84
CA THR A 465 4.31 11.81 -32.71
C THR A 465 4.90 12.94 -31.88
N VAL A 466 4.07 13.57 -31.05
CA VAL A 466 4.50 14.47 -29.98
C VAL A 466 3.93 14.01 -28.66
N HIS A 467 4.78 13.97 -27.62
CA HIS A 467 4.40 13.72 -26.24
C HIS A 467 4.29 15.06 -25.49
N TYR A 468 3.07 15.44 -25.11
CA TYR A 468 2.78 16.75 -24.52
C TYR A 468 3.11 16.78 -23.02
N LEU A 469 4.33 17.18 -22.66
CA LEU A 469 4.72 17.46 -21.28
C LEU A 469 4.18 18.83 -20.79
N GLY A 470 4.20 19.06 -19.48
CA GLY A 470 3.65 20.28 -18.86
C GLY A 470 2.11 20.33 -18.84
N LEU A 471 1.53 21.53 -18.93
CA LEU A 471 0.10 21.72 -19.11
C LEU A 471 -0.31 21.18 -20.49
N LYS A 472 -1.40 20.41 -20.51
CA LYS A 472 -1.90 19.75 -21.72
C LYS A 472 -2.66 20.75 -22.60
N PRO A 473 -2.64 20.59 -23.94
CA PRO A 473 -3.25 21.55 -24.87
C PRO A 473 -4.74 21.82 -24.62
N TRP A 474 -5.51 20.79 -24.25
CA TRP A 474 -6.94 20.89 -23.91
C TRP A 474 -7.24 21.60 -22.57
N LEU A 475 -6.20 22.02 -21.85
CA LEU A 475 -6.32 22.86 -20.64
C LEU A 475 -6.07 24.34 -20.93
N CYS A 476 -5.82 24.70 -22.18
CA CYS A 476 -5.50 26.05 -22.64
C CYS A 476 -6.52 26.53 -23.67
N TYR A 477 -6.59 27.84 -23.91
CA TYR A 477 -7.29 28.38 -25.07
C TYR A 477 -6.61 27.98 -26.37
N GLU A 478 -7.33 28.06 -27.49
CA GLU A 478 -6.77 27.79 -28.82
C GLU A 478 -5.65 28.77 -29.18
N ASP A 479 -5.75 30.02 -28.75
CA ASP A 479 -4.95 31.12 -29.27
C ASP A 479 -3.44 30.99 -28.98
N TYR A 480 -3.05 30.33 -27.88
CA TYR A 480 -1.63 30.13 -27.51
C TYR A 480 -1.43 29.03 -26.45
N ASP A 481 -0.19 28.56 -26.29
CA ASP A 481 0.17 27.58 -25.26
C ASP A 481 0.17 28.22 -23.85
N CYS A 482 -0.79 27.90 -23.01
CA CYS A 482 -0.89 28.47 -21.66
C CYS A 482 0.25 28.07 -20.70
N ASN A 483 1.16 27.16 -21.11
CA ASN A 483 2.44 26.95 -20.40
C ASN A 483 3.29 28.23 -20.33
N TRP A 484 3.11 29.19 -21.25
CA TRP A 484 3.79 30.48 -21.21
C TRP A 484 3.46 31.31 -19.96
N ASP A 485 2.24 31.17 -19.41
CA ASP A 485 1.78 31.98 -18.27
C ASP A 485 2.33 31.52 -16.90
N LYS A 486 3.11 30.43 -16.87
CA LYS A 486 3.60 29.81 -15.63
C LYS A 486 5.09 29.54 -15.73
N MET A 487 5.88 30.26 -14.94
CA MET A 487 7.36 30.28 -15.01
C MET A 487 7.96 28.86 -14.99
N GLU A 488 7.53 28.01 -14.07
CA GLU A 488 7.99 26.63 -13.94
C GLU A 488 7.53 25.70 -15.06
N SER A 489 6.57 26.12 -15.89
CA SER A 489 6.06 25.36 -17.05
C SER A 489 6.55 25.91 -18.39
N GLN A 490 7.25 27.05 -18.40
CA GLN A 490 7.75 27.65 -19.63
C GLN A 490 8.69 26.72 -20.39
N LEU A 491 9.45 25.84 -19.73
CA LEU A 491 10.33 24.89 -20.43
C LEU A 491 9.55 23.89 -21.33
N PHE A 492 8.24 23.77 -21.15
CA PHE A 492 7.34 22.96 -22.00
C PHE A 492 6.51 23.80 -22.99
N ALA A 493 6.66 25.13 -22.99
CA ALA A 493 5.80 26.02 -23.78
C ALA A 493 6.22 26.07 -25.25
N SER A 494 5.28 25.80 -26.16
CA SER A 494 5.48 25.87 -27.61
C SER A 494 4.16 26.06 -28.35
N ASP A 495 3.97 27.23 -28.97
CA ASP A 495 2.79 27.49 -29.79
C ASP A 495 2.75 26.63 -31.05
N SER A 496 3.91 26.21 -31.56
CA SER A 496 4.00 25.25 -32.67
C SER A 496 3.40 23.89 -32.28
N ALA A 497 3.79 23.36 -31.11
CA ALA A 497 3.23 22.12 -30.57
C ALA A 497 1.74 22.25 -30.26
N HIS A 498 1.35 23.36 -29.65
CA HIS A 498 -0.04 23.68 -29.34
C HIS A 498 -0.92 23.73 -30.58
N GLY A 499 -0.50 24.46 -31.61
CA GLY A 499 -1.20 24.56 -32.87
C GLY A 499 -1.35 23.21 -33.59
N ARG A 500 -0.37 22.30 -33.46
CA ARG A 500 -0.50 20.93 -34.00
C ARG A 500 -1.60 20.12 -33.32
N TRP A 501 -1.79 20.27 -32.01
CA TRP A 501 -2.91 19.63 -31.31
C TRP A 501 -4.25 20.21 -31.78
N TRP A 502 -4.36 21.53 -31.87
CA TRP A 502 -5.59 22.20 -32.33
C TRP A 502 -5.94 21.91 -33.79
N LYS A 503 -4.96 21.59 -34.65
CA LYS A 503 -5.23 21.07 -36.00
C LYS A 503 -5.99 19.74 -35.98
N VAL A 504 -5.73 18.87 -35.00
CA VAL A 504 -6.49 17.63 -34.81
C VAL A 504 -7.88 17.95 -34.27
N TYR A 505 -7.98 18.81 -33.25
CA TYR A 505 -9.25 19.27 -32.69
C TYR A 505 -10.21 19.82 -33.75
N LYS A 506 -9.71 20.67 -34.67
CA LYS A 506 -10.49 21.24 -35.77
C LYS A 506 -11.01 20.23 -36.78
N LYS A 507 -10.47 19.01 -36.81
CA LYS A 507 -10.95 17.91 -37.66
C LYS A 507 -11.93 16.99 -36.94
N MET A 508 -12.06 17.09 -35.61
CA MET A 508 -13.02 16.31 -34.84
C MET A 508 -14.46 16.74 -35.16
N SER A 509 -15.41 15.81 -35.03
CA SER A 509 -16.85 16.11 -35.10
C SER A 509 -17.26 17.06 -33.96
N MET A 510 -18.39 17.76 -34.12
CA MET A 510 -18.89 18.65 -33.06
C MET A 510 -19.19 17.87 -31.76
N GLU A 511 -19.75 16.67 -31.86
CA GLU A 511 -19.99 15.77 -30.72
C GLU A 511 -18.71 15.51 -29.92
N LEU A 512 -17.59 15.23 -30.60
CA LEU A 512 -16.32 14.96 -29.93
C LEU A 512 -15.69 16.21 -29.30
N ARG A 513 -15.90 17.39 -29.90
CA ARG A 513 -15.38 18.66 -29.39
C ARG A 513 -15.99 19.04 -28.05
N GLU A 514 -17.23 18.65 -27.77
CA GLU A 514 -17.89 18.91 -26.48
C GLU A 514 -17.17 18.27 -25.30
N TYR A 515 -16.58 17.08 -25.49
CA TYR A 515 -15.77 16.39 -24.47
C TYR A 515 -14.42 17.06 -24.18
N CYS A 516 -14.05 18.01 -25.03
CA CYS A 516 -12.82 18.78 -24.95
C CYS A 516 -13.07 20.24 -24.58
N ALA A 517 -14.32 20.62 -24.26
CA ALA A 517 -14.66 21.97 -23.85
C ALA A 517 -14.06 22.31 -22.48
N LEU A 518 -13.63 23.56 -22.31
CA LEU A 518 -13.16 24.07 -21.02
C LEU A 518 -14.34 24.16 -20.04
N THR A 519 -14.15 23.64 -18.83
CA THR A 519 -15.10 23.90 -17.74
C THR A 519 -14.89 25.30 -17.17
N PRO A 520 -15.89 25.88 -16.48
CA PRO A 520 -15.73 27.18 -15.80
C PRO A 520 -14.53 27.23 -14.85
N GLN A 521 -14.20 26.11 -14.18
CA GLN A 521 -13.04 26.02 -13.29
C GLN A 521 -11.72 26.05 -14.07
N MET A 522 -11.67 25.40 -15.23
CA MET A 522 -10.49 25.41 -16.10
C MET A 522 -10.26 26.82 -16.66
N ASP A 523 -11.33 27.47 -17.12
CA ASP A 523 -11.32 28.85 -17.62
C ASP A 523 -10.79 29.83 -16.55
N ALA A 524 -11.39 29.80 -15.35
CA ALA A 524 -10.96 30.64 -14.23
C ALA A 524 -9.49 30.42 -13.86
N ARG A 525 -8.99 29.18 -13.97
CA ARG A 525 -7.58 28.86 -13.75
C ARG A 525 -6.68 29.50 -14.82
N ILE A 526 -7.04 29.44 -16.10
CA ILE A 526 -6.29 30.07 -17.19
C ILE A 526 -6.25 31.59 -16.97
N VAL A 527 -7.40 32.22 -16.72
CA VAL A 527 -7.51 33.66 -16.44
C VAL A 527 -6.64 34.08 -15.26
N LYS A 528 -6.64 33.29 -14.18
CA LYS A 528 -5.79 33.54 -13.00
C LYS A 528 -4.30 33.52 -13.33
N TRP A 529 -3.82 32.54 -14.09
CA TRP A 529 -2.40 32.45 -14.46
C TRP A 529 -2.00 33.56 -15.42
N ARG A 530 -2.83 33.87 -16.42
CA ARG A 530 -2.63 35.00 -17.32
C ARG A 530 -2.51 36.34 -16.58
N ARG A 531 -3.35 36.59 -15.57
CA ARG A 531 -3.25 37.78 -14.69
C ARG A 531 -1.94 37.80 -13.89
N LYS A 532 -1.47 36.65 -13.39
CA LYS A 532 -0.19 36.54 -12.69
C LYS A 532 0.99 36.82 -13.61
N ALA A 533 1.00 36.26 -14.82
CA ALA A 533 2.03 36.51 -15.83
C ALA A 533 2.09 37.99 -16.21
N LYS A 534 0.93 38.63 -16.39
CA LYS A 534 0.81 40.09 -16.56
C LYS A 534 1.40 40.87 -15.39
N LYS A 535 1.04 40.53 -14.15
CA LYS A 535 1.54 41.21 -12.95
C LYS A 535 3.06 41.03 -12.76
N ALA A 536 3.58 39.86 -13.11
CA ALA A 536 5.00 39.55 -13.07
C ALA A 536 5.77 40.07 -14.29
N ASN A 537 5.07 40.68 -15.26
CA ASN A 537 5.62 41.21 -16.52
C ASN A 537 6.52 40.20 -17.24
N PHE A 538 6.01 38.99 -17.47
CA PHE A 538 6.73 37.97 -18.22
C PHE A 538 7.15 38.49 -19.60
N SER A 539 8.42 38.27 -19.95
CA SER A 539 9.07 38.86 -21.11
C SER A 539 8.64 38.25 -22.45
N ASP A 540 8.06 37.05 -22.45
CA ASP A 540 7.50 36.40 -23.64
C ASP A 540 6.28 37.14 -24.22
N GLY A 541 5.54 37.87 -23.37
CA GLY A 541 4.41 38.70 -23.79
C GLY A 541 3.14 37.93 -24.17
N HIS A 542 3.08 36.61 -24.01
CA HIS A 542 1.90 35.80 -24.39
C HIS A 542 0.64 36.17 -23.62
N TRP A 543 0.79 36.71 -22.41
CA TRP A 543 -0.30 37.26 -21.60
C TRP A 543 -1.01 38.47 -22.26
N ARG A 544 -0.46 39.05 -23.34
CA ARG A 544 -1.04 40.16 -24.13
C ARG A 544 -1.85 39.72 -25.35
N ILE A 545 -1.75 38.46 -25.78
CA ILE A 545 -2.50 37.91 -26.94
C ILE A 545 -4.01 38.15 -26.78
N GLN A 546 -4.68 38.62 -27.83
CA GLN A 546 -6.14 38.79 -27.79
C GLN A 546 -6.81 37.42 -28.00
N LEU A 547 -7.80 37.09 -27.15
CA LEU A 547 -8.52 35.82 -27.22
C LEU A 547 -9.70 35.93 -28.19
N SER A 548 -9.85 34.95 -29.07
CA SER A 548 -10.80 35.00 -30.19
C SER A 548 -12.27 34.71 -29.83
N ASN A 549 -12.58 34.12 -28.65
CA ASN A 549 -13.94 33.70 -28.27
C ASN A 549 -14.31 34.04 -26.81
N LEU A 550 -14.49 35.32 -26.48
CA LEU A 550 -15.18 35.76 -25.26
C LEU A 550 -16.62 36.14 -25.59
N SER A 551 -17.49 35.14 -25.78
CA SER A 551 -18.95 35.37 -25.87
C SER A 551 -19.59 35.17 -24.50
N VAL A 552 -19.85 36.30 -23.84
CA VAL A 552 -20.85 36.56 -22.78
C VAL A 552 -21.63 35.33 -22.28
N LYS A 553 -21.30 34.90 -21.06
CA LYS A 553 -22.27 34.63 -19.98
C LYS A 553 -21.52 34.79 -18.67
N ASP A 554 -21.38 36.05 -18.26
CA ASP A 554 -21.26 36.40 -16.84
C ASP A 554 -22.50 35.82 -16.14
N LEU A 555 -22.36 34.61 -15.61
CA LEU A 555 -23.29 34.11 -14.61
C LEU A 555 -22.93 34.86 -13.33
N HIS A 556 -23.82 35.80 -13.01
CA HIS A 556 -24.02 36.47 -11.75
C HIS A 556 -23.13 35.98 -10.60
N ASP A 557 -22.35 36.94 -10.11
CA ASP A 557 -21.89 37.02 -8.73
C ASP A 557 -23.14 36.96 -7.84
N ASP A 558 -23.54 35.76 -7.40
CA ASP A 558 -24.26 35.64 -6.14
C ASP A 558 -23.21 35.97 -5.08
N GLU A 559 -23.28 37.18 -4.52
CA GLU A 559 -22.48 37.60 -3.38
C GLU A 559 -22.59 36.51 -2.29
N VAL A 560 -21.55 35.70 -2.15
CA VAL A 560 -21.40 34.83 -0.99
C VAL A 560 -21.07 35.74 0.19
N ASP A 561 -22.02 35.92 1.11
CA ASP A 561 -21.78 36.66 2.35
C ASP A 561 -20.75 35.90 3.20
N LEU A 562 -19.53 36.44 3.26
CA LEU A 562 -18.39 35.82 3.95
C LEU A 562 -18.28 36.34 5.37
N VAL A 563 -18.69 35.51 6.34
CA VAL A 563 -18.51 35.79 7.76
C VAL A 563 -17.18 35.21 8.26
N ASN A 564 -16.28 36.09 8.76
CA ASN A 564 -15.01 35.67 9.34
C ASN A 564 -15.19 35.25 10.80
N VAL A 565 -14.87 33.99 11.13
CA VAL A 565 -14.91 33.48 12.51
C VAL A 565 -13.64 33.84 13.26
N HIS A 566 -13.78 34.66 14.30
CA HIS A 566 -12.68 35.09 15.16
C HIS A 566 -12.72 34.37 16.52
N PHE A 567 -11.59 33.77 16.91
CA PHE A 567 -11.39 33.16 18.23
C PHE A 567 -9.93 33.25 18.66
N ARG A 568 -9.68 33.23 19.97
CA ARG A 568 -8.32 33.30 20.53
C ARG A 568 -7.62 31.95 20.35
N ARG A 569 -6.37 31.94 19.90
CA ARG A 569 -5.57 30.72 19.85
C ARG A 569 -5.29 30.19 21.26
N VAL A 570 -5.38 28.87 21.45
CA VAL A 570 -4.98 28.19 22.69
C VAL A 570 -3.56 28.58 23.11
N ASN A 571 -3.34 28.76 24.41
CA ASN A 571 -2.04 29.13 24.94
C ASN A 571 -1.01 28.02 24.65
N LYS A 572 0.18 28.39 24.17
CA LYS A 572 1.28 27.45 23.89
C LYS A 572 1.76 26.67 25.13
N SER A 573 1.45 27.16 26.34
CA SER A 573 1.73 26.44 27.58
C SER A 573 0.86 25.19 27.79
N VAL A 574 -0.30 25.11 27.13
CA VAL A 574 -1.18 23.93 27.19
C VAL A 574 -0.63 22.87 26.26
N MET A 575 -0.14 21.79 26.84
CA MET A 575 0.43 20.64 26.14
C MET A 575 -0.60 19.52 26.01
N TRP A 576 -0.39 18.62 25.05
CA TRP A 576 -1.27 17.46 24.85
C TRP A 576 -1.46 16.63 26.12
N LYS A 577 -0.38 16.42 26.88
CA LYS A 577 -0.38 15.69 28.17
C LYS A 577 -1.25 16.36 29.25
N ASP A 578 -1.53 17.66 29.14
CA ASP A 578 -2.38 18.36 30.11
C ASP A 578 -3.87 18.06 29.84
N LEU A 579 -4.21 17.80 28.57
CA LEU A 579 -5.52 17.29 28.15
C LEU A 579 -5.63 15.77 28.33
N PHE A 580 -4.51 15.06 28.25
CA PHE A 580 -4.43 13.59 28.33
C PHE A 580 -3.44 13.14 29.41
N PRO A 581 -3.72 13.40 30.70
CA PRO A 581 -2.81 13.04 31.78
C PRO A 581 -2.70 11.52 31.92
N GLU A 582 -1.57 11.06 32.47
CA GLU A 582 -1.35 9.62 32.64
C GLU A 582 -2.34 9.00 33.62
N TRP A 583 -2.70 9.76 34.65
CA TRP A 583 -3.61 9.34 35.71
C TRP A 583 -4.54 10.48 36.12
N ILE A 584 -5.75 10.11 36.57
CA ILE A 584 -6.70 11.03 37.20
C ILE A 584 -7.24 10.41 38.49
N ASN A 585 -7.58 11.24 39.47
CA ASN A 585 -8.26 10.77 40.67
C ASN A 585 -9.75 10.57 40.40
N GLU A 586 -10.16 9.32 40.14
CA GLU A 586 -11.57 8.98 39.87
C GLU A 586 -12.49 9.14 41.09
N ASN A 587 -11.93 9.23 42.31
CA ASN A 587 -12.67 9.31 43.56
C ASN A 587 -13.01 10.75 43.99
N VAL A 588 -12.49 11.76 43.27
CA VAL A 588 -12.76 13.17 43.57
C VAL A 588 -13.90 13.68 42.67
N PRO A 589 -14.85 14.48 43.19
CA PRO A 589 -15.91 15.05 42.38
C PRO A 589 -15.34 15.81 41.17
N GLN A 590 -15.73 15.39 39.96
CA GLN A 590 -15.20 15.89 38.67
C GLN A 590 -15.27 17.42 38.50
N LYS A 591 -16.04 18.14 39.33
CA LYS A 591 -16.10 19.61 39.36
C LYS A 591 -14.81 20.29 39.84
N SER A 592 -13.88 19.57 40.50
CA SER A 592 -12.66 20.17 41.05
C SER A 592 -11.43 20.08 40.13
N PHE A 593 -11.48 19.27 39.07
CA PHE A 593 -10.40 19.12 38.09
C PHE A 593 -10.97 19.38 36.70
N GLN A 594 -10.84 20.61 36.20
CA GLN A 594 -11.26 20.96 34.85
C GLN A 594 -10.10 20.79 33.88
N CYS A 595 -10.34 20.08 32.78
CA CYS A 595 -9.41 20.04 31.66
C CYS A 595 -9.03 21.47 31.25
N PRO A 596 -7.78 21.72 30.82
CA PRO A 596 -7.37 23.02 30.29
C PRO A 596 -8.41 23.56 29.32
N GLU A 597 -8.84 24.80 29.54
CA GLU A 597 -9.85 25.43 28.70
C GLU A 597 -9.29 25.67 27.30
N ILE A 598 -10.01 25.22 26.28
CA ILE A 598 -9.72 25.50 24.89
C ILE A 598 -10.62 26.67 24.47
N PRO A 599 -10.04 27.85 24.14
CA PRO A 599 -10.86 29.00 23.79
C PRO A 599 -11.74 28.70 22.56
N MET A 600 -13.03 29.01 22.66
CA MET A 600 -14.00 28.90 21.57
C MET A 600 -14.48 30.30 21.16
N PRO A 601 -14.98 30.50 19.93
CA PRO A 601 -15.75 31.69 19.59
C PRO A 601 -17.09 31.70 20.35
N GLU A 602 -17.66 32.88 20.54
CA GLU A 602 -19.06 33.04 20.94
C GLU A 602 -19.95 32.52 19.80
N LEU A 603 -20.50 31.31 19.93
CA LEU A 603 -21.20 30.62 18.84
C LEU A 603 -22.49 31.34 18.43
N GLU A 604 -23.06 32.13 19.34
CA GLU A 604 -24.22 32.98 19.14
C GLU A 604 -24.00 34.07 18.08
N ASP A 605 -22.75 34.49 17.86
CA ASP A 605 -22.40 35.51 16.88
C ASP A 605 -22.36 34.95 15.44
N TYR A 606 -22.39 33.61 15.29
CA TYR A 606 -22.22 32.92 14.01
C TYR A 606 -23.41 32.00 13.73
N VAL A 607 -24.56 32.61 13.43
CA VAL A 607 -25.83 31.91 13.12
C VAL A 607 -26.16 31.97 11.64
N ASN A 608 -27.02 31.05 11.17
CA ASN A 608 -27.47 30.92 9.79
C ASN A 608 -26.38 30.57 8.75
N LEU A 609 -25.29 29.93 9.18
CA LEU A 609 -24.25 29.47 8.25
C LEU A 609 -24.72 28.27 7.42
N ASP A 610 -24.50 28.33 6.10
CA ASP A 610 -24.73 27.21 5.18
C ASP A 610 -23.47 26.36 4.94
N VAL A 611 -22.30 27.00 4.98
CA VAL A 611 -20.99 26.38 4.75
C VAL A 611 -19.95 26.94 5.71
N VAL A 612 -19.21 26.06 6.39
CA VAL A 612 -18.06 26.44 7.22
C VAL A 612 -16.77 26.19 6.45
N LEU A 613 -15.98 27.24 6.20
CA LEU A 613 -14.67 27.14 5.56
C LEU A 613 -13.55 27.17 6.61
N ALA A 614 -12.68 26.16 6.63
CA ALA A 614 -11.61 26.06 7.63
C ALA A 614 -10.28 25.60 7.03
N ARG A 615 -9.16 25.95 7.67
CA ARG A 615 -7.84 25.40 7.34
C ARG A 615 -7.33 24.58 8.51
N ALA A 616 -7.25 23.26 8.34
CA ALA A 616 -6.70 22.37 9.35
C ALA A 616 -5.16 22.50 9.40
N PRO A 617 -4.54 22.79 10.57
CA PRO A 617 -3.09 22.82 10.70
C PRO A 617 -2.46 21.44 10.43
N CYS A 618 -1.33 21.37 9.72
CA CYS A 618 -0.60 20.13 9.40
C CYS A 618 0.36 19.64 10.49
N GLU A 619 0.24 20.18 11.70
CA GLU A 619 1.08 19.81 12.83
C GLU A 619 0.77 18.37 13.30
N ASN A 620 1.64 17.77 14.12
CA ASN A 620 1.50 16.38 14.60
C ASN A 620 0.11 16.08 15.20
N ALA A 621 -0.31 14.82 15.23
CA ALA A 621 -1.62 14.37 15.73
C ALA A 621 -1.94 14.90 17.14
N THR A 622 -0.92 15.08 17.98
CA THR A 622 -1.01 15.60 19.36
C THR A 622 -0.94 17.12 19.45
N ASN A 623 -1.17 17.85 18.36
CA ASN A 623 -1.14 19.30 18.36
C ASN A 623 -2.45 19.91 18.88
N VAL A 624 -2.37 20.66 19.99
CA VAL A 624 -3.54 21.24 20.66
C VAL A 624 -4.24 22.30 19.79
N PHE A 625 -3.50 23.06 18.97
CA PHE A 625 -4.13 24.04 18.07
C PHE A 625 -4.88 23.37 16.92
N ARG A 626 -4.36 22.27 16.38
CA ARG A 626 -5.07 21.43 15.42
C ARG A 626 -6.38 20.91 16.00
N LEU A 627 -6.37 20.43 17.25
CA LEU A 627 -7.58 20.04 17.97
C LEU A 627 -8.57 21.20 18.12
N GLN A 628 -8.10 22.38 18.57
CA GLN A 628 -8.93 23.58 18.71
C GLN A 628 -9.66 23.93 17.41
N VAL A 629 -8.96 24.00 16.28
CA VAL A 629 -9.58 24.33 14.97
C VAL A 629 -10.68 23.33 14.61
N ASN A 630 -10.43 22.03 14.78
CA ASN A 630 -11.44 21.01 14.47
C ASN A 630 -12.65 21.10 15.41
N LEU A 631 -12.46 21.42 16.69
CA LEU A 631 -13.54 21.61 17.66
C LEU A 631 -14.38 22.86 17.36
N VAL A 632 -13.75 23.99 17.02
CA VAL A 632 -14.46 25.21 16.63
C VAL A 632 -15.40 24.93 15.45
N VAL A 633 -14.87 24.28 14.42
CA VAL A 633 -15.66 23.90 13.24
C VAL A 633 -16.81 22.96 13.61
N ALA A 634 -16.55 21.93 14.43
CA ALA A 634 -17.59 21.00 14.85
C ALA A 634 -18.72 21.68 15.64
N ASN A 635 -18.38 22.62 16.54
CA ASN A 635 -19.35 23.38 17.32
C ASN A 635 -20.20 24.31 16.44
N LEU A 636 -19.59 25.00 15.47
CA LEU A 636 -20.32 25.84 14.50
C LEU A 636 -21.33 25.02 13.69
N LEU A 637 -20.91 23.83 13.23
CA LEU A 637 -21.78 22.95 12.45
C LEU A 637 -22.99 22.46 13.26
N VAL A 638 -22.76 22.04 14.50
CA VAL A 638 -23.86 21.61 15.39
C VAL A 638 -24.79 22.78 15.72
N LYS A 639 -24.26 23.97 16.02
CA LYS A 639 -25.07 25.16 16.33
C LYS A 639 -25.97 25.59 15.16
N ASN A 640 -25.46 25.51 13.93
CA ASN A 640 -26.16 26.01 12.74
C ASN A 640 -27.01 24.95 12.03
N GLY A 641 -26.70 23.66 12.22
CA GLY A 641 -27.39 22.56 11.56
C GLY A 641 -28.41 21.80 12.43
N LEU A 642 -28.42 22.01 13.76
CA LEU A 642 -29.41 21.46 14.68
C LEU A 642 -30.14 22.56 15.44
N ASP A 643 -31.47 22.60 15.31
CA ASP A 643 -32.31 23.51 16.11
C ASP A 643 -32.57 22.95 17.53
N SER A 644 -33.31 23.72 18.35
CA SER A 644 -33.66 23.34 19.72
C SER A 644 -34.58 22.10 19.81
N ASN A 645 -35.19 21.68 18.69
CA ASN A 645 -36.05 20.52 18.58
C ASN A 645 -35.35 19.33 17.87
N ASP A 646 -34.03 19.39 17.66
CA ASP A 646 -33.23 18.44 16.88
C ASP A 646 -33.73 18.22 15.42
N THR A 647 -34.36 19.24 14.82
CA THR A 647 -34.67 19.26 13.39
C THR A 647 -33.42 19.62 12.57
N TYR A 648 -33.32 19.01 11.39
CA TYR A 648 -32.09 18.96 10.59
C TYR A 648 -32.07 20.05 9.52
N ARG A 649 -31.06 20.92 9.54
CA ARG A 649 -30.69 21.78 8.40
C ARG A 649 -29.43 21.22 7.76
N GLU A 650 -29.40 21.14 6.44
CA GLU A 650 -28.19 20.74 5.72
C GLU A 650 -27.11 21.80 5.87
N ILE A 651 -25.93 21.39 6.30
CA ILE A 651 -24.77 22.26 6.47
C ILE A 651 -23.52 21.50 6.05
N TYR A 652 -22.59 22.21 5.41
CA TYR A 652 -21.37 21.65 4.87
C TYR A 652 -20.14 22.26 5.52
N VAL A 653 -19.03 21.52 5.50
CA VAL A 653 -17.72 22.07 5.86
C VAL A 653 -16.72 21.80 4.76
N VAL A 654 -15.92 22.82 4.45
CA VAL A 654 -14.81 22.76 3.52
C VAL A 654 -13.52 22.98 4.29
N PHE A 655 -12.66 21.97 4.34
CA PHE A 655 -11.29 22.12 4.82
C PHE A 655 -10.37 22.45 3.65
N ILE A 656 -9.49 23.45 3.79
CA ILE A 656 -8.48 23.83 2.81
C ILE A 656 -7.09 23.76 3.42
N GLY A 657 -6.19 22.96 2.86
CA GLY A 657 -4.81 22.79 3.33
C GLY A 657 -4.17 21.53 2.73
N PRO A 658 -2.96 21.14 3.14
CA PRO A 658 -2.36 19.86 2.73
C PRO A 658 -2.71 18.67 3.63
N CYS A 659 -3.42 18.91 4.75
CA CYS A 659 -3.77 17.87 5.72
C CYS A 659 -5.28 17.79 5.92
N SER A 660 -5.77 16.55 6.03
CA SER A 660 -7.15 16.27 6.38
C SER A 660 -7.48 16.81 7.78
N PRO A 661 -8.76 17.03 8.11
CA PRO A 661 -9.19 17.21 9.49
C PRO A 661 -8.93 15.97 10.36
N MET A 662 -9.18 16.08 11.66
CA MET A 662 -9.06 14.95 12.60
C MET A 662 -10.16 13.93 12.32
N LEU A 663 -9.76 12.70 11.98
CA LEU A 663 -10.65 11.57 11.63
C LEU A 663 -11.66 11.27 12.74
N GLU A 664 -11.26 11.53 13.98
CA GLU A 664 -12.07 11.35 15.16
C GLU A 664 -13.29 12.28 15.12
N ILE A 665 -13.14 13.52 14.66
CA ILE A 665 -14.22 14.51 14.61
C ILE A 665 -14.98 14.41 13.29
N PHE A 666 -14.25 14.39 12.18
CA PHE A 666 -14.79 14.35 10.83
C PHE A 666 -14.49 12.98 10.21
N ARG A 667 -15.49 12.09 10.21
CA ARG A 667 -15.30 10.75 9.66
C ARG A 667 -15.29 10.81 8.15
N CYS A 668 -14.53 9.91 7.54
CA CYS A 668 -14.46 9.84 6.09
C CYS A 668 -15.76 9.35 5.44
N ASP A 669 -16.68 8.73 6.21
CA ASP A 669 -18.05 8.44 5.75
C ASP A 669 -18.84 9.72 5.45
N ASP A 670 -18.52 10.80 6.17
CA ASP A 670 -19.17 12.10 6.03
C ASP A 670 -18.53 12.92 4.89
N GLN A 671 -17.44 12.44 4.29
CA GLN A 671 -16.73 13.12 3.22
C GLN A 671 -17.47 12.93 1.89
N ILE A 672 -17.96 14.01 1.31
CA ILE A 672 -18.68 13.96 0.02
C ILE A 672 -17.77 14.25 -1.16
N TRP A 673 -16.65 14.95 -0.95
CA TRP A 673 -15.73 15.30 -2.02
C TRP A 673 -14.33 15.64 -1.48
N HIS A 674 -13.28 15.30 -2.23
CA HIS A 674 -11.90 15.70 -1.95
C HIS A 674 -11.12 15.81 -3.26
N GLU A 675 -10.50 16.97 -3.49
CA GLU A 675 -9.54 17.16 -4.58
C GLU A 675 -8.35 18.00 -4.11
N GLY A 676 -7.14 17.47 -4.29
CA GLY A 676 -5.90 18.12 -3.88
C GLY A 676 -5.91 18.53 -2.41
N ASN A 677 -5.98 19.84 -2.17
CA ASN A 677 -5.90 20.47 -0.86
C ASN A 677 -7.28 20.87 -0.30
N VAL A 678 -8.38 20.32 -0.82
CA VAL A 678 -9.74 20.72 -0.43
C VAL A 678 -10.57 19.49 -0.09
N TRP A 679 -11.09 19.41 1.13
CA TRP A 679 -11.98 18.35 1.60
C TRP A 679 -13.34 18.92 1.94
N ILE A 680 -14.41 18.29 1.45
CA ILE A 680 -15.79 18.70 1.72
C ILE A 680 -16.50 17.57 2.47
N TYR A 681 -17.10 17.91 3.61
CA TYR A 681 -17.88 16.99 4.43
C TYR A 681 -19.31 17.47 4.60
N LYS A 682 -20.23 16.50 4.67
CA LYS A 682 -21.60 16.60 5.15
C LYS A 682 -21.73 15.73 6.41
N PRO A 683 -21.42 16.26 7.60
CA PRO A 683 -21.35 15.47 8.83
C PRO A 683 -22.71 15.06 9.40
N ASP A 684 -22.78 13.87 9.99
CA ASP A 684 -23.89 13.49 10.88
C ASP A 684 -23.85 14.35 12.15
N LEU A 685 -24.73 15.35 12.20
CA LEU A 685 -24.76 16.32 13.28
C LEU A 685 -25.17 15.73 14.63
N ARG A 686 -25.95 14.64 14.67
CA ARG A 686 -26.34 13.99 15.93
C ARG A 686 -25.15 13.28 16.54
N ARG A 687 -24.37 12.58 15.71
CA ARG A 687 -23.13 11.92 16.14
C ARG A 687 -22.06 12.95 16.52
N LEU A 688 -21.95 14.04 15.74
CA LEU A 688 -21.01 15.13 16.03
C LEU A 688 -21.36 15.84 17.34
N LYS A 689 -22.64 16.14 17.59
CA LYS A 689 -23.15 16.68 18.86
C LYS A 689 -22.81 15.76 20.03
N GLN A 690 -23.02 14.45 19.87
CA GLN A 690 -22.61 13.47 20.88
C GLN A 690 -21.11 13.52 21.20
N LYS A 691 -20.28 13.81 20.20
CA LYS A 691 -18.84 13.81 20.37
C LYS A 691 -18.33 15.10 21.03
N ILE A 692 -18.85 16.27 20.64
CA ILE A 692 -18.42 17.56 21.21
C ILE A 692 -18.94 17.81 22.64
N LEU A 693 -19.98 17.08 23.07
CA LEU A 693 -20.48 17.11 24.46
C LEU A 693 -19.58 16.31 25.41
N MET A 694 -18.65 15.51 24.91
CA MET A 694 -17.67 14.84 25.76
C MET A 694 -16.57 15.81 26.18
N PRO A 695 -15.87 15.54 27.31
CA PRO A 695 -14.69 16.30 27.67
C PRO A 695 -13.68 16.38 26.51
N VAL A 696 -13.06 17.56 26.35
CA VAL A 696 -12.09 17.85 25.29
C VAL A 696 -10.84 16.98 25.38
N GLY A 697 -10.55 16.39 26.54
CA GLY A 697 -9.45 15.45 26.72
C GLY A 697 -9.82 14.32 27.65
N SER A 698 -8.83 13.50 28.01
CA SER A 698 -8.96 12.40 28.96
C SER A 698 -8.63 12.79 30.41
N CYS A 699 -8.45 14.08 30.71
CA CYS A 699 -8.27 14.64 32.06
C CYS A 699 -9.52 14.57 32.96
N GLN A 700 -10.64 14.13 32.40
CA GLN A 700 -11.89 13.87 33.10
C GLN A 700 -12.49 12.57 32.59
N LEU A 701 -13.41 12.00 33.38
CA LEU A 701 -14.18 10.84 32.95
C LEU A 701 -15.26 11.29 31.97
N ALA A 702 -15.45 10.50 30.92
CA ALA A 702 -16.59 10.66 30.03
C ALA A 702 -17.89 10.44 30.82
N SER A 703 -18.82 11.39 30.74
CA SER A 703 -20.12 11.32 31.39
C SER A 703 -21.23 11.12 30.35
N PRO A 704 -22.26 10.28 30.61
CA PRO A 704 -23.42 10.19 29.72
C PRO A 704 -24.15 11.54 29.60
N PHE A 705 -24.79 11.76 28.45
CA PHE A 705 -25.36 13.03 27.94
C PHE A 705 -26.34 13.83 28.83
N ALA A 706 -26.61 13.45 30.08
CA ALA A 706 -27.64 14.08 30.92
C ALA A 706 -27.11 14.95 32.07
N VAL A 707 -25.79 15.09 32.27
CA VAL A 707 -25.25 15.80 33.46
C VAL A 707 -24.68 17.19 33.15
N GLN A 708 -24.58 17.60 31.88
CA GLN A 708 -23.89 18.85 31.49
C GLN A 708 -24.78 19.99 30.95
N GLY A 709 -26.08 20.02 31.25
CA GLY A 709 -26.86 21.22 30.92
C GLY A 709 -28.37 21.14 31.05
N LEU A 710 -28.89 21.18 32.28
CA LEU A 710 -30.22 21.73 32.60
C LEU A 710 -30.12 22.38 33.98
N GLN A 711 -30.06 23.72 34.00
CA GLN A 711 -30.18 24.51 35.23
C GLN A 711 -31.57 24.26 35.82
N VAL A 712 -31.63 23.66 37.02
CA VAL A 712 -32.76 23.83 37.93
C VAL A 712 -32.25 24.70 39.09
N ARG A 713 -32.85 25.88 39.24
CA ARG A 713 -32.52 26.86 40.28
C ARG A 713 -32.81 26.30 41.68
N PRO A 714 -32.06 26.74 42.71
CA PRO A 714 -32.05 26.11 44.02
C PRO A 714 -33.18 26.66 44.91
N HIS A 715 -33.86 25.77 45.64
CA HIS A 715 -34.48 26.14 46.91
C HIS A 715 -34.18 25.07 47.96
N SER A 716 -33.35 25.51 48.92
CA SER A 716 -33.33 25.21 50.35
C SER A 716 -33.44 23.76 50.87
N LEU A 717 -32.45 23.45 51.71
CA LEU A 717 -32.41 22.54 52.87
C LEU A 717 -31.75 21.15 52.70
N CYS A 718 -30.62 21.04 53.40
CA CYS A 718 -30.04 19.86 54.07
C CYS A 718 -29.77 18.57 53.29
N LEU A 719 -28.47 18.23 53.19
CA LEU A 719 -27.98 16.84 53.25
C LEU A 719 -28.52 16.17 54.54
N PRO A 720 -28.83 14.85 54.60
CA PRO A 720 -27.88 13.78 54.24
C PRO A 720 -28.52 12.41 53.84
N TRP A 721 -28.74 12.11 52.56
CA TRP A 721 -29.08 10.74 52.11
C TRP A 721 -28.50 10.47 50.70
N LEU A 722 -27.21 10.14 50.64
CA LEU A 722 -26.50 9.67 49.44
C LEU A 722 -26.15 8.18 49.60
N LYS A 723 -27.15 7.40 50.01
CA LYS A 723 -27.17 5.93 49.92
C LYS A 723 -28.52 5.56 49.32
N LEU A 724 -28.47 4.70 48.31
CA LEU A 724 -29.58 4.16 47.52
C LEU A 724 -30.16 5.09 46.44
N LEU A 725 -30.21 4.55 45.21
CA LEU A 725 -30.96 4.96 44.01
C LEU A 725 -30.15 5.62 42.87
N GLY A 726 -29.45 4.78 42.11
CA GLY A 726 -29.23 4.97 40.67
C GLY A 726 -30.18 4.11 39.80
N ARG A 727 -31.19 3.46 40.41
CA ARG A 727 -32.27 2.75 39.73
C ARG A 727 -33.51 3.66 39.76
N GLU A 728 -33.79 4.38 38.68
CA GLU A 728 -35.14 4.71 38.18
C GLU A 728 -35.19 5.81 37.10
N VAL A 729 -34.11 6.56 36.86
CA VAL A 729 -34.13 7.64 35.83
C VAL A 729 -34.03 7.10 34.38
N TRP A 730 -33.61 5.85 34.19
CA TRP A 730 -33.33 5.30 32.85
C TRP A 730 -34.55 4.76 32.09
N ARG A 731 -35.72 4.62 32.72
CA ARG A 731 -36.90 4.05 32.05
C ARG A 731 -37.64 5.03 31.12
N LYS A 732 -37.33 6.33 31.17
CA LYS A 732 -38.07 7.36 30.42
C LYS A 732 -37.44 7.76 29.08
N TYR A 733 -36.13 7.56 28.88
CA TYR A 733 -35.46 7.84 27.60
C TYR A 733 -35.52 6.67 26.59
N GLY A 734 -36.11 5.54 26.97
CA GLY A 734 -36.43 4.41 26.09
C GLY A 734 -37.93 4.22 25.80
N SER A 735 -38.82 5.10 26.29
CA SER A 735 -40.28 4.86 26.26
C SER A 735 -41.13 6.13 26.04
N SER A 736 -40.71 7.06 25.19
CA SER A 736 -41.57 8.18 24.77
C SER A 736 -41.39 8.49 23.28
N SER A 737 -41.90 7.59 22.44
CA SER A 737 -42.22 7.92 21.05
C SER A 737 -43.66 7.45 20.76
N THR A 738 -44.64 8.17 21.30
CA THR A 738 -45.97 8.20 20.69
C THR A 738 -45.94 9.20 19.54
N SER A 739 -45.41 8.77 18.39
CA SER A 739 -45.92 9.16 17.06
C SER A 739 -45.34 8.24 16.00
N ASN A 740 -46.22 7.69 15.18
CA ASN A 740 -45.96 6.70 14.15
C ASN A 740 -44.94 7.20 13.10
N LYS A 741 -43.76 6.58 13.06
CA LYS A 741 -42.95 6.20 11.89
C LYS A 741 -41.82 5.29 12.40
N SER A 742 -41.61 4.14 11.76
CA SER A 742 -40.75 3.03 12.22
C SER A 742 -39.40 3.47 12.81
N ALA A 743 -39.28 3.48 14.14
CA ALA A 743 -38.01 3.72 14.81
C ALA A 743 -37.11 2.49 14.64
N HIS A 744 -36.07 2.61 13.81
CA HIS A 744 -35.04 1.59 13.70
C HIS A 744 -34.47 1.28 15.09
N LYS A 745 -34.66 0.05 15.59
CA LYS A 745 -34.02 -0.44 16.82
C LYS A 745 -32.50 -0.39 16.60
N ARG A 746 -31.76 0.37 17.42
CA ARG A 746 -30.30 0.44 17.34
C ARG A 746 -29.70 -0.96 17.48
N ARG A 747 -28.82 -1.32 16.55
CA ARG A 747 -28.14 -2.62 16.49
C ARG A 747 -26.80 -2.49 17.19
N GLU A 748 -26.66 -3.18 18.30
CA GLU A 748 -25.51 -3.08 19.21
C GLU A 748 -24.99 -4.46 19.58
N ALA A 749 -23.67 -4.63 19.65
CA ALA A 749 -23.02 -5.90 19.94
C ALA A 749 -21.74 -5.78 20.78
N TYR A 750 -21.46 -6.81 21.57
CA TYR A 750 -20.11 -7.08 22.09
C TYR A 750 -19.34 -7.87 21.03
N VAL A 751 -18.08 -7.50 20.81
CA VAL A 751 -17.25 -8.09 19.77
C VAL A 751 -15.91 -8.53 20.33
N THR A 752 -15.49 -9.74 20.00
CA THR A 752 -14.12 -10.20 20.24
C THR A 752 -13.52 -10.83 18.98
N VAL A 753 -12.21 -11.08 18.98
CA VAL A 753 -11.46 -11.58 17.83
C VAL A 753 -10.55 -12.72 18.30
N LEU A 754 -10.61 -13.85 17.61
CA LEU A 754 -9.64 -14.93 17.73
C LEU A 754 -8.91 -15.10 16.40
N HIS A 755 -7.57 -15.06 16.45
CA HIS A 755 -6.73 -15.30 15.29
C HIS A 755 -5.48 -16.07 15.70
N SER A 756 -4.99 -16.95 14.83
CA SER A 756 -3.67 -17.58 14.92
C SER A 756 -3.40 -18.55 16.09
N SER A 757 -4.30 -18.72 17.06
CA SER A 757 -4.11 -19.67 18.17
C SER A 757 -5.45 -20.12 18.77
N GLU A 758 -5.59 -21.42 19.00
CA GLU A 758 -6.69 -21.99 19.79
C GLU A 758 -6.53 -21.75 21.30
N SER A 759 -5.36 -21.28 21.76
CA SER A 759 -5.07 -21.05 23.19
C SER A 759 -5.96 -20.02 23.88
N TYR A 760 -6.71 -19.21 23.13
CA TYR A 760 -7.66 -18.21 23.65
C TYR A 760 -9.13 -18.62 23.51
N VAL A 761 -9.42 -19.83 23.01
CA VAL A 761 -10.79 -20.35 22.87
C VAL A 761 -11.51 -20.38 24.21
N CYS A 762 -10.87 -20.94 25.24
CA CYS A 762 -11.42 -20.95 26.59
C CYS A 762 -11.68 -19.54 27.13
N GLY A 763 -10.78 -18.59 26.85
CA GLY A 763 -10.98 -17.18 27.19
C GLY A 763 -12.23 -16.59 26.54
N ALA A 764 -12.42 -16.81 25.23
CA ALA A 764 -13.60 -16.34 24.51
C ALA A 764 -14.90 -17.00 25.01
N ILE A 765 -14.87 -18.28 25.38
CA ILE A 765 -16.00 -18.97 26.00
C ILE A 765 -16.34 -18.33 27.34
N SER A 766 -15.36 -18.18 28.24
CA SER A 766 -15.55 -17.56 29.55
C SER A 766 -16.03 -16.12 29.47
N LEU A 767 -15.52 -15.35 28.49
CA LEU A 767 -16.00 -14.00 28.22
C LEU A 767 -17.49 -14.00 27.87
N ALA A 768 -17.93 -14.81 26.90
CA ALA A 768 -19.34 -14.91 26.53
C ALA A 768 -20.21 -15.33 27.72
N GLN A 769 -19.79 -16.35 28.47
CA GLN A 769 -20.53 -16.80 29.65
C GLN A 769 -20.64 -15.71 30.70
N SER A 770 -19.57 -14.95 30.97
CA SER A 770 -19.63 -13.83 31.91
C SER A 770 -20.57 -12.70 31.44
N ILE A 771 -20.60 -12.40 30.14
CA ILE A 771 -21.54 -11.41 29.57
C ILE A 771 -22.99 -11.89 29.69
N ILE A 772 -23.26 -13.17 29.41
CA ILE A 772 -24.60 -13.78 29.54
C ILE A 772 -25.05 -13.79 31.01
N LEU A 773 -24.18 -14.20 31.93
CA LEU A 773 -24.46 -14.19 33.37
C LEU A 773 -24.72 -12.78 33.91
N SER A 774 -24.10 -11.75 33.29
CA SER A 774 -24.39 -10.35 33.59
C SER A 774 -25.76 -9.86 33.04
N LYS A 775 -26.53 -10.73 32.36
CA LYS A 775 -27.85 -10.45 31.78
C LYS A 775 -27.83 -9.40 30.67
N SER A 776 -26.79 -9.39 29.85
CA SER A 776 -26.72 -8.58 28.64
C SER A 776 -27.84 -8.93 27.65
N THR A 777 -28.34 -7.92 26.94
CA THR A 777 -29.34 -8.07 25.88
C THR A 777 -28.77 -7.88 24.48
N LYS A 778 -27.46 -7.65 24.37
CA LYS A 778 -26.77 -7.33 23.13
C LYS A 778 -26.27 -8.59 22.44
N ASP A 779 -26.09 -8.47 21.13
CA ASP A 779 -25.50 -9.56 20.35
C ASP A 779 -24.05 -9.81 20.76
N LEU A 780 -23.62 -11.07 20.69
CA LEU A 780 -22.23 -11.49 20.86
C LEU A 780 -21.67 -11.86 19.49
N ILE A 781 -20.72 -11.09 18.96
CA ILE A 781 -20.05 -11.37 17.68
C ILE A 781 -18.60 -11.79 17.92
N LEU A 782 -18.20 -12.89 17.30
CA LEU A 782 -16.83 -13.36 17.34
C LEU A 782 -16.26 -13.42 15.93
N LEU A 783 -15.18 -12.68 15.70
CA LEU A 783 -14.41 -12.76 14.46
C LEU A 783 -13.37 -13.87 14.59
N VAL A 784 -13.33 -14.80 13.65
CA VAL A 784 -12.37 -15.92 13.64
C VAL A 784 -11.76 -16.08 12.25
N ASP A 785 -10.53 -16.57 12.16
CA ASP A 785 -9.94 -17.00 10.89
C ASP A 785 -10.08 -18.52 10.69
N ASN A 786 -9.55 -19.03 9.59
CA ASN A 786 -9.58 -20.46 9.27
C ASN A 786 -8.57 -21.30 10.09
N SER A 787 -7.89 -20.72 11.09
CA SER A 787 -6.99 -21.47 11.98
C SER A 787 -7.73 -22.18 13.12
N ILE A 788 -9.01 -21.85 13.35
CA ILE A 788 -9.84 -22.44 14.39
C ILE A 788 -10.61 -23.65 13.84
N SER A 789 -10.54 -24.81 14.52
CA SER A 789 -11.17 -26.04 14.05
C SER A 789 -12.71 -25.96 14.04
N GLN A 790 -13.36 -26.77 13.19
CA GLN A 790 -14.83 -26.78 13.11
C GLN A 790 -15.50 -27.21 14.41
N GLU A 791 -14.88 -28.12 15.17
CA GLU A 791 -15.36 -28.50 16.50
C GLU A 791 -15.33 -27.30 17.46
N THR A 792 -14.23 -26.56 17.47
CA THR A 792 -14.10 -25.32 18.25
C THR A 792 -15.10 -24.26 17.81
N LEU A 793 -15.37 -24.12 16.51
CA LEU A 793 -16.40 -23.18 16.02
C LEU A 793 -17.80 -23.57 16.50
N HIS A 794 -18.10 -24.86 16.60
CA HIS A 794 -19.37 -25.33 17.16
C HIS A 794 -19.49 -24.96 18.64
N SER A 795 -18.44 -25.14 19.44
CA SER A 795 -18.46 -24.80 20.86
C SER A 795 -18.54 -23.30 21.13
N LEU A 796 -17.87 -22.48 20.32
CA LEU A 796 -18.00 -21.02 20.41
C LEU A 796 -19.44 -20.56 20.11
N LYS A 797 -20.14 -21.21 19.18
CA LYS A 797 -21.58 -20.96 18.94
C LYS A 797 -22.43 -21.38 20.14
N LEU A 798 -22.18 -22.55 20.70
CA LEU A 798 -22.87 -23.02 21.92
C LEU A 798 -22.64 -22.09 23.11
N ALA A 799 -21.44 -21.49 23.21
CA ALA A 799 -21.14 -20.49 24.23
C ALA A 799 -21.89 -19.16 24.06
N GLY A 800 -22.56 -18.95 22.92
CA GLY A 800 -23.40 -17.79 22.63
C GLY A 800 -22.87 -16.87 21.52
N TRP A 801 -21.71 -17.16 20.93
CA TRP A 801 -21.15 -16.31 19.88
C TRP A 801 -21.81 -16.52 18.52
N LYS A 802 -22.14 -15.42 17.84
CA LYS A 802 -22.39 -15.41 16.39
C LYS A 802 -21.04 -15.28 15.67
N ILE A 803 -20.66 -16.30 14.94
CA ILE A 803 -19.35 -16.40 14.29
C ILE A 803 -19.34 -15.65 12.95
N LYS A 804 -18.27 -14.87 12.74
CA LYS A 804 -17.92 -14.29 11.44
C LYS A 804 -16.50 -14.69 11.04
N ILE A 805 -16.38 -15.41 9.93
CA ILE A 805 -15.09 -15.78 9.38
C ILE A 805 -14.44 -14.54 8.74
N ILE A 806 -13.18 -14.28 9.08
CA ILE A 806 -12.38 -13.16 8.58
C ILE A 806 -11.08 -13.65 7.95
N GLU A 807 -10.59 -12.87 7.00
CA GLU A 807 -9.21 -12.99 6.53
C GLU A 807 -8.27 -12.23 7.47
N ARG A 808 -7.22 -12.90 7.95
CA ARG A 808 -6.22 -12.31 8.83
C ARG A 808 -5.54 -11.10 8.18
N ILE A 809 -5.23 -10.11 8.99
CA ILE A 809 -4.43 -8.95 8.59
C ILE A 809 -3.07 -9.05 9.25
N ARG A 810 -2.02 -9.12 8.42
CA ARG A 810 -0.64 -9.12 8.89
C ARG A 810 -0.22 -7.73 9.31
N ASN A 811 0.46 -7.62 10.44
CA ASN A 811 1.20 -6.42 10.84
C ASN A 811 2.48 -6.32 10.00
N PRO A 812 2.61 -5.31 9.11
CA PRO A 812 3.76 -5.20 8.21
C PRO A 812 5.08 -4.98 8.97
N HIS A 813 5.04 -4.44 10.18
CA HIS A 813 6.21 -4.16 11.01
C HIS A 813 6.59 -5.32 11.95
N ALA A 814 5.78 -6.37 12.04
CA ALA A 814 6.08 -7.54 12.88
C ALA A 814 7.00 -8.54 12.16
N LYS A 815 7.91 -9.15 12.93
CA LYS A 815 8.71 -10.29 12.46
C LYS A 815 7.79 -11.50 12.20
N ARG A 816 8.16 -12.38 11.27
CA ARG A 816 7.38 -13.60 11.03
C ARG A 816 7.46 -14.53 12.24
N GLY A 817 6.35 -15.16 12.61
CA GLY A 817 6.26 -16.09 13.74
C GLY A 817 6.19 -15.44 15.12
N THR A 818 6.13 -14.11 15.23
CA THR A 818 5.95 -13.43 16.53
C THR A 818 4.47 -13.26 16.86
N TYR A 819 4.16 -13.14 18.15
CA TYR A 819 2.77 -13.04 18.64
C TYR A 819 1.97 -11.86 18.02
N ASN A 820 2.67 -10.78 17.66
CA ASN A 820 2.09 -9.58 17.06
C ASN A 820 2.00 -9.63 15.53
N GLU A 821 2.34 -10.76 14.88
CA GLU A 821 2.29 -10.87 13.42
C GLU A 821 0.89 -10.64 12.85
N TRP A 822 -0.14 -11.08 13.56
CA TRP A 822 -1.52 -11.10 13.05
C TRP A 822 -2.50 -10.24 13.85
N ASN A 823 -2.01 -9.46 14.82
CA ASN A 823 -2.83 -8.64 15.72
C ASN A 823 -3.65 -7.55 15.01
N TYR A 824 -3.23 -7.11 13.82
CA TYR A 824 -3.99 -6.17 12.99
C TYR A 824 -5.30 -6.77 12.46
N SER A 825 -5.53 -8.08 12.61
CA SER A 825 -6.84 -8.70 12.37
C SER A 825 -7.94 -8.08 13.23
N LYS A 826 -7.59 -7.48 14.39
CA LYS A 826 -8.49 -6.68 15.22
C LYS A 826 -9.14 -5.52 14.45
N LEU A 827 -8.48 -4.96 13.44
CA LEU A 827 -9.04 -3.87 12.63
C LEU A 827 -10.31 -4.26 11.86
N ARG A 828 -10.55 -5.57 11.63
CA ARG A 828 -11.76 -6.07 10.97
C ARG A 828 -13.06 -5.72 11.71
N ILE A 829 -12.99 -5.32 12.99
CA ILE A 829 -14.17 -4.89 13.76
C ILE A 829 -14.88 -3.68 13.14
N TRP A 830 -14.15 -2.82 12.41
CA TRP A 830 -14.77 -1.68 11.70
C TRP A 830 -15.60 -2.10 10.49
N GLN A 831 -15.50 -3.35 10.01
CA GLN A 831 -16.29 -3.84 8.88
C GLN A 831 -17.68 -4.36 9.29
N LEU A 832 -18.00 -4.41 10.58
CA LEU A 832 -19.29 -4.86 11.12
C LEU A 832 -20.39 -3.79 10.97
N THR A 833 -20.56 -3.29 9.75
CA THR A 833 -21.46 -2.19 9.38
C THR A 833 -22.94 -2.54 9.50
N GLU A 834 -23.29 -3.80 9.77
CA GLU A 834 -24.64 -4.17 10.18
C GLU A 834 -24.97 -3.76 11.62
N TYR A 835 -24.00 -3.27 12.40
CA TYR A 835 -24.18 -2.71 13.74
C TYR A 835 -23.90 -1.21 13.75
N ASP A 836 -24.65 -0.49 14.58
CA ASP A 836 -24.52 0.95 14.73
C ASP A 836 -23.42 1.29 15.76
N LYS A 837 -23.21 0.43 16.76
CA LYS A 837 -22.17 0.59 17.78
C LYS A 837 -21.73 -0.74 18.38
N LEU A 838 -20.45 -0.85 18.69
CA LEU A 838 -19.82 -2.03 19.27
C LEU A 838 -19.11 -1.68 20.58
N ILE A 839 -19.13 -2.62 21.53
CA ILE A 839 -18.09 -2.71 22.57
C ILE A 839 -17.15 -3.84 22.13
N PHE A 840 -15.95 -3.48 21.67
CA PHE A 840 -14.89 -4.45 21.48
C PHE A 840 -14.30 -4.85 22.83
N VAL A 841 -14.01 -6.15 23.00
CA VAL A 841 -13.39 -6.71 24.21
C VAL A 841 -12.39 -7.80 23.81
N ASP A 842 -11.16 -7.78 24.33
CA ASP A 842 -10.21 -8.89 24.15
C ASP A 842 -10.70 -10.17 24.87
N ALA A 843 -10.30 -11.34 24.36
CA ALA A 843 -10.77 -12.64 24.86
C ALA A 843 -10.26 -12.99 26.28
N ASP A 844 -9.38 -12.17 26.87
CA ASP A 844 -8.83 -12.31 28.21
C ASP A 844 -9.49 -11.41 29.25
N PHE A 845 -10.74 -11.03 28.99
CA PHE A 845 -11.60 -10.33 29.94
C PHE A 845 -12.58 -11.26 30.66
N LEU A 846 -13.00 -10.84 31.85
CA LEU A 846 -14.14 -11.42 32.57
C LEU A 846 -15.03 -10.31 33.10
N PHE A 847 -16.34 -10.40 32.83
CA PHE A 847 -17.31 -9.40 33.25
C PHE A 847 -17.92 -9.78 34.60
N PHE A 848 -17.89 -8.84 35.55
CA PHE A 848 -18.57 -8.95 36.84
C PHE A 848 -19.95 -8.27 36.82
N LYS A 849 -20.15 -7.30 35.92
CA LYS A 849 -21.37 -6.48 35.83
C LYS A 849 -21.74 -6.21 34.37
N ASN A 850 -23.01 -5.91 34.15
CA ASN A 850 -23.57 -5.58 32.85
C ASN A 850 -23.04 -4.24 32.31
N LEU A 851 -22.60 -4.21 31.05
CA LEU A 851 -22.06 -3.01 30.40
C LEU A 851 -22.99 -2.36 29.35
N ASP A 852 -24.23 -2.81 29.21
CA ASP A 852 -25.12 -2.38 28.10
C ASP A 852 -25.39 -0.87 28.11
N HIS A 853 -25.33 -0.24 29.29
CA HIS A 853 -25.52 1.21 29.45
C HIS A 853 -24.35 2.05 28.92
N PHE A 854 -23.20 1.43 28.61
CA PHE A 854 -22.03 2.11 28.03
C PHE A 854 -22.09 2.24 26.50
N PHE A 855 -23.05 1.61 25.83
CA PHE A 855 -23.32 1.87 24.39
C PHE A 855 -23.82 3.30 24.12
N VAL A 856 -24.02 4.13 25.14
CA VAL A 856 -24.34 5.55 24.94
C VAL A 856 -23.12 6.34 24.43
N PHE A 857 -21.90 5.98 24.80
CA PHE A 857 -20.69 6.76 24.52
C PHE A 857 -20.30 6.77 23.04
N PRO A 858 -19.64 7.83 22.52
CA PRO A 858 -19.18 7.89 21.14
C PRO A 858 -17.86 7.13 20.92
N GLN A 859 -17.55 6.79 19.67
CA GLN A 859 -16.19 6.36 19.30
C GLN A 859 -15.21 7.54 19.45
N LEU A 860 -13.96 7.41 19.92
CA LEU A 860 -13.39 6.25 20.60
C LEU A 860 -13.42 6.54 22.10
N SER A 861 -14.18 5.74 22.84
CA SER A 861 -14.19 5.76 24.30
C SER A 861 -13.58 4.47 24.81
N ALA A 862 -12.64 4.57 25.76
CA ALA A 862 -11.87 3.44 26.26
C ALA A 862 -11.29 3.76 27.65
N ALA A 863 -10.86 2.72 28.37
CA ALA A 863 -10.15 2.90 29.62
C ALA A 863 -8.71 3.35 29.39
N GLY A 864 -8.18 4.18 30.28
CA GLY A 864 -6.77 4.62 30.22
C GLY A 864 -5.79 3.48 30.48
N ASN A 865 -4.60 3.58 29.91
CA ASN A 865 -3.42 2.77 30.24
C ASN A 865 -2.31 3.68 30.78
N CYS A 866 -1.13 3.13 31.13
CA CYS A 866 0.04 3.94 31.49
C CYS A 866 0.35 4.98 30.40
N ARG A 867 0.81 6.18 30.78
CA ARG A 867 0.99 7.35 29.89
C ARG A 867 -0.33 7.96 29.39
N HIS A 868 -0.27 8.77 28.34
CA HIS A 868 -1.40 9.51 27.77
C HIS A 868 -2.24 8.70 26.75
N VAL A 869 -2.27 7.37 26.88
CA VAL A 869 -2.83 6.42 25.90
C VAL A 869 -3.97 5.59 26.49
N PHE A 870 -4.85 5.08 25.63
CA PHE A 870 -5.90 4.13 26.03
C PHE A 870 -5.45 2.68 25.87
N ASN A 871 -6.09 1.79 26.62
CA ASN A 871 -5.93 0.35 26.47
C ASN A 871 -6.90 -0.17 25.38
N SER A 872 -6.40 -0.88 24.36
CA SER A 872 -7.21 -1.39 23.24
C SER A 872 -7.92 -2.72 23.52
N GLY A 873 -7.86 -3.19 24.76
CA GLY A 873 -8.55 -4.40 25.22
C GLY A 873 -10.03 -4.20 25.46
N ILE A 874 -10.49 -2.96 25.67
CA ILE A 874 -11.93 -2.64 25.66
C ILE A 874 -12.19 -1.24 25.10
N MET A 875 -13.03 -1.14 24.06
CA MET A 875 -13.27 0.11 23.32
C MET A 875 -14.69 0.22 22.76
N ILE A 876 -15.23 1.43 22.71
CA ILE A 876 -16.41 1.76 21.91
C ILE A 876 -16.01 2.06 20.46
N ILE A 877 -16.61 1.32 19.54
CA ILE A 877 -16.39 1.46 18.10
C ILE A 877 -17.72 1.75 17.40
N GLU A 878 -17.67 2.61 16.40
CA GLU A 878 -18.75 2.85 15.45
C GLU A 878 -18.29 2.33 14.08
N PRO A 879 -18.76 1.14 13.65
CA PRO A 879 -18.30 0.49 12.43
C PRO A 879 -18.41 1.38 11.20
N SER A 880 -17.42 1.28 10.33
CA SER A 880 -17.35 2.00 9.06
C SER A 880 -16.31 1.35 8.17
N GLU A 881 -16.76 0.95 6.98
CA GLU A 881 -15.88 0.43 5.94
C GLU A 881 -14.88 1.50 5.46
N CYS A 882 -15.27 2.78 5.49
CA CYS A 882 -14.35 3.88 5.18
C CYS A 882 -13.25 4.02 6.24
N THR A 883 -13.61 3.93 7.52
CA THR A 883 -12.66 3.97 8.64
C THR A 883 -11.74 2.76 8.61
N PHE A 884 -12.27 1.57 8.31
CA PHE A 884 -11.46 0.36 8.07
C PHE A 884 -10.42 0.59 6.97
N LYS A 885 -10.83 1.08 5.80
CA LYS A 885 -9.90 1.40 4.70
C LYS A 885 -8.83 2.42 5.13
N THR A 886 -9.23 3.46 5.85
CA THR A 886 -8.32 4.47 6.39
C THR A 886 -7.31 3.87 7.36
N LEU A 887 -7.75 2.97 8.24
CA LEU A 887 -6.89 2.23 9.17
C LEU A 887 -5.92 1.34 8.39
N MET A 888 -6.40 0.57 7.41
CA MET A 888 -5.58 -0.28 6.56
C MET A 888 -4.49 0.50 5.82
N GLU A 889 -4.80 1.66 5.27
CA GLU A 889 -3.80 2.51 4.62
C GLU A 889 -2.75 3.04 5.61
N LYS A 890 -3.18 3.38 6.83
CA LYS A 890 -2.27 3.84 7.89
C LYS A 890 -1.35 2.74 8.41
N THR A 891 -1.71 1.45 8.29
CA THR A 891 -0.84 0.33 8.74
C THR A 891 0.53 0.33 8.08
N LEU A 892 0.69 0.94 6.91
CA LEU A 892 1.96 1.01 6.18
C LEU A 892 2.82 2.22 6.58
N THR A 893 2.21 3.27 7.13
CA THR A 893 2.87 4.56 7.38
C THR A 893 3.01 4.90 8.86
N VAL A 894 2.15 4.35 9.71
CA VAL A 894 2.12 4.62 11.15
C VAL A 894 2.81 3.47 11.89
N VAL A 895 3.91 3.80 12.56
CA VAL A 895 4.66 2.82 13.36
C VAL A 895 4.03 2.72 14.75
N SER A 896 3.56 1.53 15.11
CA SER A 896 3.03 1.26 16.45
C SER A 896 4.14 1.34 17.51
N TYR A 897 3.97 2.19 18.53
CA TYR A 897 4.98 2.38 19.58
C TYR A 897 5.32 1.11 20.38
N ASN A 898 4.42 0.12 20.40
CA ASN A 898 4.64 -1.17 21.07
C ASN A 898 4.65 -2.35 20.09
N GLY A 899 4.64 -2.09 18.77
CA GLY A 899 4.52 -3.12 17.74
C GLY A 899 3.15 -3.84 17.73
N GLY A 900 2.21 -3.39 18.56
CA GLY A 900 0.89 -3.96 18.81
C GLY A 900 -0.25 -3.25 18.06
N ASP A 901 -1.48 -3.79 18.13
CA ASP A 901 -2.70 -3.07 17.75
C ASP A 901 -2.94 -1.86 18.66
N GLN A 902 -2.70 -1.97 19.97
CA GLN A 902 -2.87 -0.86 20.92
C GLN A 902 -2.05 0.36 20.51
N GLY A 903 -0.77 0.15 20.19
CA GLY A 903 0.11 1.24 19.80
C GLY A 903 -0.33 1.86 18.48
N PHE A 904 -0.70 1.03 17.51
CA PHE A 904 -1.22 1.51 16.24
C PHE A 904 -2.49 2.36 16.42
N LEU A 905 -3.46 1.87 17.18
CA LEU A 905 -4.73 2.56 17.41
C LEU A 905 -4.56 3.88 18.16
N ASN A 906 -3.62 3.98 19.11
CA ASN A 906 -3.33 5.24 19.81
C ASN A 906 -2.63 6.28 18.93
N GLU A 907 -1.82 5.85 17.95
CA GLU A 907 -1.21 6.76 16.98
C GLU A 907 -2.23 7.28 15.95
N VAL A 908 -3.28 6.50 15.65
CA VAL A 908 -4.34 6.89 14.70
C VAL A 908 -5.47 7.67 15.37
N PHE A 909 -5.94 7.22 16.53
CA PHE A 909 -7.01 7.83 17.33
C PHE A 909 -6.40 8.61 18.50
N SER A 910 -5.81 9.75 18.18
CA SER A 910 -5.20 10.65 19.16
C SER A 910 -6.23 11.25 20.12
N TRP A 911 -7.45 11.55 19.64
CA TRP A 911 -8.53 12.13 20.44
C TRP A 911 -9.55 11.08 20.88
N TRP A 912 -9.50 10.71 22.17
CA TRP A 912 -10.33 9.67 22.79
C TRP A 912 -10.90 10.12 24.14
N HIS A 913 -11.94 9.44 24.63
CA HIS A 913 -12.61 9.79 25.88
C HIS A 913 -12.40 8.74 26.96
N ARG A 914 -12.04 9.18 28.18
CA ARG A 914 -11.66 8.28 29.28
C ARG A 914 -12.87 7.62 29.92
N TRP A 915 -12.85 6.31 29.93
CA TRP A 915 -13.72 5.51 30.77
C TRP A 915 -13.12 5.26 32.15
N PRO A 916 -13.98 5.07 33.17
CA PRO A 916 -13.55 4.63 34.50
C PRO A 916 -12.64 3.39 34.44
N ALA A 917 -11.55 3.39 35.20
CA ALA A 917 -10.60 2.27 35.28
C ALA A 917 -11.28 0.96 35.68
N LYS A 918 -12.37 1.02 36.45
CA LYS A 918 -13.19 -0.15 36.83
C LYS A 918 -13.81 -0.93 35.65
N LEU A 919 -13.83 -0.37 34.43
CA LEU A 919 -14.26 -1.05 33.20
C LEU A 919 -13.14 -1.85 32.53
N ASN A 920 -11.89 -1.58 32.91
CA ASN A 920 -10.72 -2.31 32.46
C ASN A 920 -9.74 -2.42 33.63
N PHE A 921 -10.14 -3.17 34.66
CA PHE A 921 -9.26 -3.35 35.79
C PHE A 921 -8.15 -4.33 35.40
N LEU A 922 -6.94 -3.81 35.24
CA LEU A 922 -5.77 -4.62 34.86
C LEU A 922 -5.33 -5.46 36.06
N LYS A 923 -5.18 -6.77 35.85
CA LYS A 923 -4.58 -7.68 36.84
C LYS A 923 -3.07 -7.46 36.91
N ASN A 924 -2.64 -6.32 37.45
CA ASN A 924 -1.24 -5.91 37.64
C ASN A 924 -1.09 -5.15 38.97
N PHE A 925 -0.21 -5.62 39.85
CA PHE A 925 -0.01 -5.15 41.22
C PHE A 925 1.40 -4.59 41.46
N GLN A 926 2.14 -4.26 40.41
CA GLN A 926 3.55 -3.83 40.43
C GLN A 926 3.85 -2.61 41.34
N THR A 927 2.88 -1.73 41.57
CA THR A 927 3.13 -0.39 42.16
C THR A 927 2.73 -0.24 43.62
N ASP A 928 2.14 -1.26 44.26
CA ASP A 928 1.62 -1.11 45.62
C ASP A 928 1.60 -2.46 46.37
N GLU A 929 2.64 -2.70 47.19
CA GLU A 929 2.74 -3.91 48.02
C GLU A 929 1.53 -4.08 48.96
N SER A 930 0.84 -2.99 49.33
CA SER A 930 -0.35 -3.02 50.17
C SER A 930 -1.60 -3.51 49.45
N ARG A 931 -1.66 -3.37 48.11
CA ARG A 931 -2.82 -3.74 47.27
C ARG A 931 -2.67 -5.06 46.54
N LYS A 932 -1.55 -5.78 46.71
CA LYS A 932 -1.31 -7.07 46.04
C LYS A 932 -2.41 -8.11 46.31
N TYR A 933 -3.16 -7.94 47.40
CA TYR A 933 -4.25 -8.80 47.83
C TYR A 933 -5.64 -8.13 47.81
N GLU A 934 -5.74 -6.86 47.41
CA GLU A 934 -7.02 -6.14 47.39
C GLU A 934 -7.75 -6.34 46.05
N TYR A 935 -9.01 -6.80 46.14
CA TYR A 935 -9.92 -6.93 45.01
C TYR A 935 -10.89 -5.74 44.97
N PRO A 936 -11.03 -5.03 43.83
CA PRO A 936 -12.04 -3.98 43.68
C PRO A 936 -13.44 -4.58 43.55
N GLU A 937 -14.22 -4.65 44.64
CA GLU A 937 -15.62 -5.12 44.59
C GLU A 937 -16.51 -4.30 43.65
N ASP A 938 -16.13 -3.05 43.40
CA ASP A 938 -16.85 -2.15 42.51
C ASP A 938 -16.47 -2.31 41.02
N ALA A 939 -15.47 -3.14 40.68
CA ALA A 939 -15.08 -3.43 39.30
C ALA A 939 -16.23 -3.97 38.45
N TYR A 940 -16.25 -3.57 37.18
CA TYR A 940 -17.19 -4.05 36.18
C TYR A 940 -16.61 -5.19 35.35
N ALA A 941 -15.33 -5.10 35.00
CA ALA A 941 -14.62 -6.13 34.26
C ALA A 941 -13.14 -6.19 34.67
N MET A 942 -12.58 -7.40 34.59
CA MET A 942 -11.19 -7.72 34.87
C MET A 942 -10.47 -8.08 33.57
N HIS A 943 -9.30 -7.50 33.34
CA HIS A 943 -8.41 -7.83 32.22
C HIS A 943 -7.22 -8.64 32.73
N TYR A 944 -7.16 -9.92 32.37
CA TYR A 944 -6.18 -10.87 32.90
C TYR A 944 -4.84 -10.74 32.16
N LEU A 945 -3.83 -10.14 32.80
CA LEU A 945 -2.45 -10.07 32.29
C LEU A 945 -1.60 -11.25 32.80
N GLY A 946 -0.42 -11.44 32.21
CA GLY A 946 0.46 -12.59 32.48
C GLY A 946 -0.09 -13.90 31.90
N LEU A 947 0.17 -15.01 32.62
CA LEU A 947 -0.47 -16.30 32.34
C LEU A 947 -1.96 -16.20 32.65
N LYS A 948 -2.78 -16.61 31.69
CA LYS A 948 -4.24 -16.58 31.77
C LYS A 948 -4.76 -17.70 32.68
N PRO A 949 -5.92 -17.53 33.35
CA PRO A 949 -6.41 -18.49 34.34
C PRO A 949 -6.56 -19.93 33.83
N TRP A 950 -7.01 -20.10 32.59
CA TRP A 950 -7.18 -21.42 31.96
C TRP A 950 -5.86 -22.14 31.66
N MET A 951 -4.73 -21.41 31.66
CA MET A 951 -3.38 -21.95 31.51
C MET A 951 -2.72 -22.28 32.85
N CYS A 952 -3.45 -22.18 33.95
CA CYS A 952 -3.00 -22.54 35.29
C CYS A 952 -3.87 -23.67 35.85
N TYR A 953 -3.40 -24.32 36.90
CA TYR A 953 -4.27 -25.16 37.73
C TYR A 953 -5.36 -24.31 38.40
N LYS A 954 -6.50 -24.92 38.68
CA LYS A 954 -7.65 -24.30 39.35
C LYS A 954 -7.33 -23.88 40.78
N ASP A 955 -6.42 -24.59 41.45
CA ASP A 955 -6.15 -24.44 42.87
C ASP A 955 -5.50 -23.11 43.25
N TYR A 956 -4.67 -22.52 42.38
CA TYR A 956 -3.99 -21.25 42.62
C TYR A 956 -3.50 -20.60 41.32
N ASP A 957 -3.16 -19.32 41.40
CA ASP A 957 -2.64 -18.57 40.27
C ASP A 957 -1.19 -18.95 39.95
N CYS A 958 -0.96 -19.68 38.87
CA CYS A 958 0.38 -20.16 38.51
C CYS A 958 1.37 -19.04 38.11
N ASN A 959 0.93 -17.79 37.98
CA ASN A 959 1.87 -16.66 37.87
C ASN A 959 2.74 -16.51 39.14
N TRP A 960 2.33 -17.05 40.29
CA TRP A 960 3.16 -17.09 41.50
C TRP A 960 4.45 -17.92 41.30
N ASP A 961 4.46 -18.90 40.40
CA ASP A 961 5.62 -19.77 40.17
C ASP A 961 6.63 -19.21 39.15
N VAL A 962 6.30 -18.12 38.44
CA VAL A 962 7.12 -17.57 37.36
C VAL A 962 7.70 -16.23 37.77
N LEU A 963 9.04 -16.12 37.81
CA LEU A 963 9.73 -14.93 38.32
C LEU A 963 9.37 -13.67 37.54
N GLU A 964 9.25 -13.78 36.23
CA GLU A 964 8.94 -12.68 35.31
C GLU A 964 7.49 -12.19 35.43
N TYR A 965 6.60 -12.97 36.05
CA TYR A 965 5.17 -12.68 36.14
C TYR A 965 4.69 -12.34 37.55
N ARG A 966 5.60 -12.08 38.50
CA ARG A 966 5.30 -11.79 39.92
C ARG A 966 4.49 -10.53 40.21
N ASP A 967 4.29 -9.71 39.18
CA ASP A 967 3.44 -8.52 39.23
C ASP A 967 1.96 -8.82 38.96
N PHE A 968 1.65 -9.99 38.38
CA PHE A 968 0.30 -10.36 37.96
C PHE A 968 -0.48 -11.32 38.88
N PRO A 969 0.11 -12.09 39.83
CA PRO A 969 -0.63 -13.17 40.46
C PRO A 969 -1.61 -12.66 41.52
N ASN A 970 -2.81 -13.25 41.59
CA ASN A 970 -3.79 -13.02 42.65
C ASN A 970 -4.82 -14.17 42.70
N ASP A 971 -4.81 -14.95 43.78
CA ASP A 971 -5.64 -16.16 43.88
C ASP A 971 -7.13 -15.86 43.99
N LEU A 972 -7.52 -14.73 44.57
CA LEU A 972 -8.94 -14.33 44.66
C LEU A 972 -9.51 -14.05 43.27
N ILE A 973 -8.77 -13.31 42.44
CA ILE A 973 -9.16 -12.98 41.06
C ILE A 973 -9.09 -14.23 40.16
N HIS A 974 -8.13 -15.11 40.40
CA HIS A 974 -8.07 -16.42 39.75
C HIS A 974 -9.32 -17.24 40.07
N ALA A 975 -9.71 -17.33 41.34
CA ALA A 975 -10.92 -18.02 41.77
C ALA A 975 -12.21 -17.43 41.16
N LYS A 976 -12.27 -16.11 40.91
CA LYS A 976 -13.40 -15.48 40.21
C LYS A 976 -13.57 -15.98 38.78
N TRP A 977 -12.48 -16.22 38.07
CA TRP A 977 -12.54 -16.82 36.73
C TRP A 977 -13.09 -18.25 36.81
N TRP A 978 -12.62 -19.03 37.79
CA TRP A 978 -13.10 -20.39 38.03
C TRP A 978 -14.56 -20.46 38.48
N GLN A 979 -15.10 -19.43 39.13
CA GLN A 979 -16.54 -19.34 39.41
C GLN A 979 -17.38 -19.29 38.13
N VAL A 980 -16.93 -18.57 37.10
CA VAL A 980 -17.62 -18.54 35.80
C VAL A 980 -17.48 -19.88 35.08
N TYR A 981 -16.30 -20.50 35.15
CA TYR A 981 -16.09 -21.87 34.67
C TYR A 981 -17.03 -22.88 35.33
N ASP A 982 -17.16 -22.86 36.66
CA ASP A 982 -18.01 -23.81 37.38
C ASP A 982 -19.50 -23.64 37.06
N LEU A 983 -19.91 -22.43 36.66
CA LEU A 983 -21.29 -22.12 36.25
C LEU A 983 -21.56 -22.41 34.75
N MET A 984 -20.53 -22.63 33.93
CA MET A 984 -20.71 -22.87 32.50
C MET A 984 -21.16 -24.31 32.21
N PRO A 985 -21.92 -24.55 31.14
CA PRO A 985 -22.31 -25.90 30.71
C PRO A 985 -21.12 -26.87 30.63
N LYS A 986 -21.32 -28.13 31.06
CA LYS A 986 -20.26 -29.15 31.05
C LYS A 986 -19.70 -29.41 29.66
N GLU A 987 -20.49 -29.29 28.60
CA GLU A 987 -19.97 -29.47 27.23
C GLU A 987 -18.99 -28.37 26.81
N LEU A 988 -19.02 -27.21 27.47
CA LEU A 988 -18.09 -26.10 27.22
C LEU A 988 -16.81 -26.22 28.06
N GLN A 989 -16.90 -26.83 29.24
CA GLN A 989 -15.77 -26.96 30.18
C GLN A 989 -14.56 -27.69 29.57
N LYS A 990 -14.78 -28.72 28.74
CA LYS A 990 -13.71 -29.48 28.07
C LYS A 990 -12.79 -28.61 27.18
N TYR A 991 -13.27 -27.49 26.66
CA TYR A 991 -12.47 -26.58 25.82
C TYR A 991 -11.50 -25.71 26.64
N CYS A 992 -11.52 -25.88 27.97
CA CYS A 992 -10.60 -25.28 28.91
C CYS A 992 -9.68 -26.33 29.57
N ASP A 993 -9.61 -27.55 29.03
CA ASP A 993 -8.68 -28.57 29.50
C ASP A 993 -7.21 -28.17 29.26
N LEU A 994 -6.31 -28.70 30.09
CA LEU A 994 -4.88 -28.46 29.95
C LEU A 994 -4.32 -29.35 28.83
N THR A 995 -3.60 -28.74 27.88
CA THR A 995 -2.80 -29.55 26.94
C THR A 995 -1.58 -30.14 27.65
N PRO A 996 -0.98 -31.24 27.13
CA PRO A 996 0.25 -31.81 27.68
C PRO A 996 1.38 -30.78 27.83
N GLU A 997 1.51 -29.85 26.90
CA GLU A 997 2.50 -28.77 26.95
C GLU A 997 2.20 -27.77 28.06
N MET A 998 0.92 -27.45 28.29
CA MET A 998 0.51 -26.56 29.37
C MET A 998 0.77 -27.18 30.74
N ASP A 999 0.36 -28.43 30.96
CA ASP A 999 0.57 -29.16 32.22
C ASP A 999 2.07 -29.30 32.53
N THR A 1000 2.85 -29.71 31.52
CA THR A 1000 4.32 -29.81 31.59
C THR A 1000 4.96 -28.48 31.97
N ARG A 1001 4.57 -27.37 31.31
CA ARG A 1001 5.07 -26.03 31.64
C ARG A 1001 4.76 -25.67 33.10
N ILE A 1002 3.53 -25.88 33.56
CA ILE A 1002 3.15 -25.57 34.95
C ILE A 1002 4.02 -26.35 35.94
N ARG A 1003 4.25 -27.65 35.69
CA ARG A 1003 5.12 -28.48 36.55
C ARG A 1003 6.57 -28.00 36.57
N LEU A 1004 7.12 -27.65 35.40
CA LEU A 1004 8.48 -27.15 35.28
C LEU A 1004 8.66 -25.82 36.02
N GLU A 1005 7.75 -24.86 35.84
CA GLU A 1005 7.82 -23.58 36.54
C GLU A 1005 7.67 -23.77 38.05
N ARG A 1006 6.77 -24.63 38.49
CA ARG A 1006 6.61 -24.99 39.90
C ARG A 1006 7.87 -25.67 40.48
N GLN A 1007 8.57 -26.51 39.71
CA GLN A 1007 9.84 -27.10 40.11
C GLN A 1007 10.96 -26.04 40.19
N LYS A 1008 11.02 -25.10 39.24
CA LYS A 1008 11.95 -23.97 39.30
C LYS A 1008 11.70 -23.10 40.53
N ALA A 1009 10.45 -22.78 40.83
CA ALA A 1009 10.05 -22.04 42.04
C ALA A 1009 10.47 -22.77 43.32
N LYS A 1010 10.32 -24.10 43.36
CA LYS A 1010 10.81 -24.96 44.45
C LYS A 1010 12.33 -24.91 44.60
N ILE A 1011 13.09 -25.07 43.51
CA ILE A 1011 14.57 -25.02 43.52
C ILE A 1011 15.06 -23.63 43.95
N ALA A 1012 14.42 -22.58 43.45
CA ALA A 1012 14.72 -21.19 43.82
C ALA A 1012 14.17 -20.79 45.20
N ASN A 1013 13.47 -21.70 45.90
CA ASN A 1013 12.87 -21.50 47.21
C ASN A 1013 12.05 -20.20 47.32
N PHE A 1014 11.10 -20.03 46.39
CA PHE A 1014 10.20 -18.88 46.38
C PHE A 1014 9.45 -18.75 47.71
N SER A 1015 9.49 -17.54 48.31
CA SER A 1015 9.11 -17.26 49.70
C SER A 1015 7.60 -17.26 49.96
N ASP A 1016 6.77 -17.05 48.94
CA ASP A 1016 5.30 -17.11 48.99
C ASP A 1016 4.77 -18.53 49.25
N GLY A 1017 5.54 -19.57 48.87
CA GLY A 1017 5.18 -20.96 49.11
C GLY A 1017 4.05 -21.52 48.22
N HIS A 1018 3.60 -20.84 47.17
CA HIS A 1018 2.55 -21.33 46.27
C HIS A 1018 2.92 -22.65 45.58
N TRP A 1019 4.21 -22.85 45.28
CA TRP A 1019 4.75 -24.11 44.78
C TRP A 1019 4.59 -25.30 45.74
N LYS A 1020 4.14 -25.09 46.99
CA LYS A 1020 3.80 -26.14 47.96
C LYS A 1020 2.32 -26.52 47.95
N ILE A 1021 1.43 -25.73 47.35
CA ILE A 1021 -0.02 -25.94 47.36
C ILE A 1021 -0.38 -27.29 46.72
N GLN A 1022 -1.11 -28.16 47.42
CA GLN A 1022 -1.52 -29.44 46.84
C GLN A 1022 -2.51 -29.24 45.69
N VAL A 1023 -2.11 -29.61 44.47
CA VAL A 1023 -2.94 -29.49 43.26
C VAL A 1023 -4.02 -30.58 43.27
N LYS A 1024 -5.29 -30.18 43.22
CA LYS A 1024 -6.48 -31.04 43.15
C LYS A 1024 -7.25 -30.87 41.83
N ASP A 1025 -6.77 -30.00 40.94
CA ASP A 1025 -7.37 -29.78 39.63
C ASP A 1025 -7.56 -31.09 38.85
N PRO A 1026 -8.79 -31.46 38.47
CA PRO A 1026 -9.06 -32.69 37.75
C PRO A 1026 -8.51 -32.70 36.31
N ARG A 1027 -8.12 -31.54 35.77
CA ARG A 1027 -7.51 -31.42 34.43
C ARG A 1027 -6.02 -31.77 34.43
N ARG A 1028 -5.41 -31.93 35.60
CA ARG A 1028 -4.00 -32.31 35.72
C ARG A 1028 -3.78 -33.71 35.16
N LEU A 1029 -2.83 -33.86 34.25
CA LEU A 1029 -2.50 -35.14 33.62
C LEU A 1029 -1.83 -36.11 34.61
N SER A 1030 -1.99 -37.42 34.43
CA SER A 1030 -1.29 -38.39 35.27
C SER A 1030 0.22 -38.37 34.97
N ASP A 1031 1.05 -38.80 35.92
CA ASP A 1031 2.51 -38.86 35.72
C ASP A 1031 2.93 -39.85 34.63
N SER A 1032 2.01 -40.71 34.15
CA SER A 1032 2.23 -41.63 33.02
C SER A 1032 1.76 -41.10 31.65
N ASP A 1033 1.01 -39.99 31.61
CA ASP A 1033 0.46 -39.40 30.39
C ASP A 1033 1.35 -38.28 29.79
N ILE A 1034 2.48 -37.99 30.45
CA ILE A 1034 3.48 -36.96 30.10
C ILE A 1034 4.79 -37.69 29.75
#